data_AF-A0A352DM35-F1
#
_entry.id   AF-A0A352DM35-F1
#
_cell.length_a   1.000
_cell.length_b   1.000
_cell.length_c   1.000
_cell.angle_alpha   90.00
_cell.angle_beta   90.00
_cell.angle_gamma   90.00
#
_symmetry.space_group_name_H-M   'P 1'
#
loop_
_entity.id
_entity.type
_entity.pdbx_description
1 polymer ?
#
loop_
_entity_poly.entity_id
_entity_poly.type
_entity_poly.pdbx_seq_one_letter_code
_entity_poly.pdbx_strand_id
1 'polypeptide(L)'
;MKKNNKKEVECKKTSVETAPAAALTAPSEEKPKLWKVILYTVLSFLAPALIMLYAFYKREIHPFGDNQMLVVDLWHQYYPFFRVLREKLLTGGSFMYSWENGMGTNFLSLISYYAASPLNWISVFFDDEHVRDSMTYILIAKIGFAGAFFSCFLRYTFKRCDLSLVPFSAMFALCAYTLGYYWNVMWFDTIALFPLVMLGVVAMCREGKWKLYTIALALSLISNYYVGYFTCIFTVFMFFAAVIIESKGIKNAFRSFWLILRSTVLGIGIGAFMLLPAYFGLQLTYSVNNTFPTTVSWYEKWQNIFGNLLSYSAPTTREGLPNIATGMLALALIGVFIFSAGIKIREKIAAVFMLALIIVSCNMNMLNFIWHGFHVTNQLPYRFSFIFSFVLAAAAYRAFDVILRNGVKIYQIVLLIPVPAAVFFLNWYNNRDSFEFTQAIKSSLIITGAYLLIFIAAKIFPFKKGRARNAALNFCIAAAVLTEVTSNTLVGTETVGTSVYSQYPAKGEQVSTLLEDTARNDSDLFYRTEMTGTYTLNDSAAYGYRGVSQFSSSANVSVTRLFRRLGLYASEAGNRYYYRTAGPVVNDLLGLKYIISKYGMLNSETEHLQYISSSDDTYIYRNDKPLSLGFMMNKEILEVPDEDAFNPFEYQNDIIRLATGADYSTFVAQPVELVSYNNIEVTKQGYGNYSFTVPNTSQTGEADYSFAGVSEGSLYGYVGNGGIGTASVNCGDITVDSGISIGDYPLVFPMGEAMPGTSTHVKLRTKDDCSSGSYKLMVYSMDEEKWNEAYEKLADEQLLIKSFSDTKITGRISVKEDGILYLSIPYENGWRIWCDGQEVETVKVLSAMLGAELPAGEHEIRLEYTPEGFVLGTVVSAVMLLLFILLCIIDRRRRKAAEKNADSESAEPEKEEIQEETDKDADDSAGGEKTEESEDMDGVPGDEVPRVPETEQRPGSTGDTGGEGVEGTE
;
A
#
# COMPACT_ATOMS: atom_id res chain seq x y z
N MET A 1 -57.36 -56.33 30.32
CA MET A 1 -56.53 -55.11 30.16
C MET A 1 -55.04 -55.48 30.27
N LYS A 2 -54.11 -54.50 30.23
CA LYS A 2 -52.64 -54.65 30.22
C LYS A 2 -52.13 -55.79 31.14
N LYS A 3 -51.37 -56.78 30.64
CA LYS A 3 -49.93 -56.76 30.26
C LYS A 3 -48.97 -56.53 31.44
N ASN A 4 -48.12 -57.52 31.73
CA ASN A 4 -46.67 -57.36 31.53
C ASN A 4 -45.97 -58.70 31.24
N ASN A 5 -44.79 -58.68 30.59
CA ASN A 5 -44.09 -59.87 30.09
C ASN A 5 -42.75 -60.12 30.81
N LYS A 6 -42.38 -61.40 30.93
CA LYS A 6 -40.99 -61.89 31.04
C LYS A 6 -40.88 -63.22 30.30
N LYS A 7 -39.86 -63.38 29.44
CA LYS A 7 -39.23 -64.65 29.06
C LYS A 7 -37.93 -64.40 28.31
N GLU A 8 -37.03 -65.37 28.34
CA GLU A 8 -35.69 -65.32 27.77
C GLU A 8 -35.68 -65.36 26.23
N VAL A 9 -34.52 -65.04 25.65
CA VAL A 9 -34.18 -65.33 24.25
C VAL A 9 -32.82 -66.02 24.23
N GLU A 10 -32.77 -67.17 23.56
CA GLU A 10 -31.60 -68.05 23.49
C GLU A 10 -30.70 -67.70 22.29
N CYS A 11 -29.42 -68.11 22.32
CA CYS A 11 -28.44 -67.71 21.32
C CYS A 11 -28.51 -68.57 20.04
N LYS A 12 -28.53 -67.92 18.87
CA LYS A 12 -28.15 -68.55 17.58
C LYS A 12 -27.12 -67.70 16.85
N LYS A 13 -26.02 -68.33 16.44
CA LYS A 13 -25.06 -67.79 15.47
C LYS A 13 -25.58 -68.02 14.05
N THR A 14 -25.37 -67.04 13.17
CA THR A 14 -25.42 -67.21 11.72
C THR A 14 -24.24 -66.46 11.11
N SER A 15 -23.62 -67.05 10.09
CA SER A 15 -22.49 -66.48 9.37
C SER A 15 -22.91 -65.29 8.52
N VAL A 16 -22.02 -64.31 8.36
CA VAL A 16 -22.15 -63.21 7.40
C VAL A 16 -21.24 -63.48 6.23
N GLU A 17 -21.82 -63.71 5.05
CA GLU A 17 -21.08 -63.77 3.80
C GLU A 17 -20.61 -62.36 3.40
N THR A 18 -19.35 -62.25 2.99
CA THR A 18 -18.76 -60.99 2.55
C THR A 18 -18.91 -60.82 1.04
N ALA A 19 -20.02 -60.20 0.61
CA ALA A 19 -20.19 -59.80 -0.78
C ALA A 19 -19.08 -58.78 -1.18
N PRO A 20 -18.48 -58.90 -2.38
CA PRO A 20 -17.36 -58.05 -2.79
C PRO A 20 -17.81 -56.59 -2.96
N ALA A 21 -16.93 -55.66 -2.56
CA ALA A 21 -17.21 -54.23 -2.58
C ALA A 21 -17.25 -53.70 -4.03
N ALA A 22 -18.44 -53.63 -4.62
CA ALA A 22 -18.67 -53.04 -5.93
C ALA A 22 -18.18 -51.58 -5.95
N ALA A 23 -17.09 -51.32 -6.66
CA ALA A 23 -16.51 -49.99 -6.77
C ALA A 23 -17.47 -49.04 -7.48
N LEU A 24 -18.02 -48.07 -6.75
CA LEU A 24 -18.84 -46.99 -7.30
C LEU A 24 -17.97 -46.07 -8.15
N THR A 25 -17.75 -46.45 -9.41
CA THR A 25 -17.12 -45.61 -10.43
C THR A 25 -17.95 -44.34 -10.61
N ALA A 26 -17.47 -43.24 -10.04
CA ALA A 26 -18.12 -41.94 -10.21
C ALA A 26 -18.19 -41.60 -11.71
N PRO A 27 -19.36 -41.20 -12.24
CA PRO A 27 -19.48 -40.87 -13.66
C PRO A 27 -18.51 -39.74 -14.00
N SER A 28 -17.74 -39.92 -15.07
CA SER A 28 -16.73 -38.95 -15.51
C SER A 28 -17.38 -37.60 -15.82
N GLU A 29 -17.18 -36.60 -14.96
CA GLU A 29 -17.57 -35.20 -15.22
C GLU A 29 -16.88 -34.74 -16.52
N GLU A 30 -17.64 -34.64 -17.63
CA GLU A 30 -17.12 -34.16 -18.92
C GLU A 30 -16.35 -32.85 -18.74
N LYS A 31 -15.10 -32.79 -19.24
CA LYS A 31 -14.31 -31.55 -19.20
C LYS A 31 -15.10 -30.44 -19.91
N PRO A 32 -15.36 -29.29 -19.27
CA PRO A 32 -16.20 -28.26 -19.85
C PRO A 32 -15.58 -27.73 -21.14
N LYS A 33 -16.37 -27.69 -22.23
CA LYS A 33 -15.94 -27.21 -23.55
C LYS A 33 -15.29 -25.84 -23.43
N LEU A 34 -14.11 -25.65 -24.04
CA LEU A 34 -13.25 -24.47 -23.85
C LEU A 34 -13.99 -23.14 -24.05
N TRP A 35 -14.89 -23.04 -25.03
CA TRP A 35 -15.68 -21.84 -25.28
C TRP A 35 -16.55 -21.43 -24.07
N LYS A 36 -17.04 -22.36 -23.24
CA LYS A 36 -17.78 -22.04 -22.01
C LYS A 36 -16.89 -21.46 -20.93
N VAL A 37 -15.66 -21.99 -20.83
CA VAL A 37 -14.66 -21.46 -19.89
C VAL A 37 -14.33 -20.02 -20.25
N ILE A 38 -14.05 -19.75 -21.53
CA ILE A 38 -13.81 -18.39 -22.03
C ILE A 38 -15.03 -17.51 -21.79
N LEU A 39 -16.23 -17.93 -22.22
CA LEU A 39 -17.46 -17.15 -22.10
C LEU A 39 -17.76 -16.72 -20.66
N TYR A 40 -17.75 -17.65 -19.69
CA TYR A 40 -18.11 -17.28 -18.31
C TYR A 40 -17.01 -16.49 -17.59
N THR A 41 -15.74 -16.66 -17.96
CA THR A 41 -14.65 -15.81 -17.45
C THR A 41 -14.71 -14.40 -18.05
N VAL A 42 -14.98 -14.26 -19.36
CA VAL A 42 -15.18 -12.97 -20.02
C VAL A 42 -16.44 -12.25 -19.51
N LEU A 43 -17.55 -12.95 -19.29
CA LEU A 43 -18.73 -12.35 -18.65
C LEU A 43 -18.46 -11.94 -17.20
N SER A 44 -17.60 -12.65 -16.48
CA SER A 44 -17.17 -12.26 -15.12
C SER A 44 -16.18 -11.09 -15.10
N PHE A 45 -15.55 -10.76 -16.24
CA PHE A 45 -14.82 -9.51 -16.45
C PHE A 45 -15.78 -8.36 -16.80
N LEU A 46 -16.58 -8.56 -17.85
CA LEU A 46 -17.44 -7.53 -18.43
C LEU A 46 -18.55 -7.07 -17.48
N ALA A 47 -19.14 -7.97 -16.68
CA ALA A 47 -20.24 -7.60 -15.79
C ALA A 47 -19.84 -6.53 -14.76
N PRO A 48 -18.80 -6.70 -13.90
CA PRO A 48 -18.39 -5.64 -12.99
C PRO A 48 -17.77 -4.43 -13.70
N ALA A 49 -17.01 -4.63 -14.79
CA ALA A 49 -16.42 -3.52 -15.54
C ALA A 49 -17.48 -2.58 -16.16
N LEU A 50 -18.52 -3.13 -16.79
CA LEU A 50 -19.62 -2.35 -17.37
C LEU A 50 -20.53 -1.73 -16.31
N ILE A 51 -20.69 -2.36 -15.14
CA ILE A 51 -21.40 -1.75 -14.01
C ILE A 51 -20.64 -0.54 -13.47
N MET A 52 -19.31 -0.63 -13.32
CA MET A 52 -18.48 0.48 -12.89
C MET A 52 -18.50 1.63 -13.93
N LEU A 53 -18.38 1.31 -15.22
CA LEU A 53 -18.47 2.27 -16.31
C LEU A 53 -19.85 2.97 -16.36
N TYR A 54 -20.94 2.23 -16.14
CA TYR A 54 -22.29 2.79 -16.04
C TYR A 54 -22.46 3.71 -14.81
N ALA A 55 -21.86 3.36 -13.68
CA ALA A 55 -21.87 4.21 -12.49
C ALA A 55 -21.06 5.51 -12.73
N PHE A 56 -19.89 5.43 -13.36
CA PHE A 56 -19.11 6.62 -13.77
C PHE A 56 -19.85 7.50 -14.78
N TYR A 57 -20.53 6.91 -15.78
CA TYR A 57 -21.47 7.64 -16.64
C TYR A 57 -22.57 8.35 -15.83
N LYS A 58 -23.13 7.70 -14.80
CA LYS A 58 -24.11 8.30 -13.88
C LYS A 58 -23.55 9.29 -12.86
N ARG A 59 -22.23 9.43 -12.76
CA ARG A 59 -21.52 10.49 -12.04
C ARG A 59 -20.93 11.54 -12.98
N GLU A 60 -21.26 11.49 -14.27
CA GLU A 60 -20.78 12.42 -15.32
C GLU A 60 -19.24 12.50 -15.35
N ILE A 61 -18.57 11.39 -15.02
CA ILE A 61 -17.11 11.28 -15.03
C ILE A 61 -16.63 11.22 -16.48
N HIS A 62 -15.56 11.96 -16.80
CA HIS A 62 -14.97 12.06 -18.13
C HIS A 62 -14.69 10.67 -18.75
N PRO A 63 -14.97 10.46 -20.06
CA PRO A 63 -15.45 11.43 -21.06
C PRO A 63 -16.98 11.62 -21.10
N PHE A 64 -17.73 11.23 -20.05
CA PHE A 64 -19.19 11.40 -20.01
C PHE A 64 -19.67 12.76 -19.48
N GLY A 65 -18.76 13.60 -18.99
CA GLY A 65 -19.00 14.93 -18.44
C GLY A 65 -17.73 15.51 -17.81
N ASP A 66 -17.84 16.62 -17.10
CA ASP A 66 -16.71 17.35 -16.52
C ASP A 66 -16.35 16.93 -15.07
N ASN A 67 -16.76 15.74 -14.63
CA ASN A 67 -16.29 15.16 -13.36
C ASN A 67 -15.09 14.24 -13.58
N GLN A 68 -14.31 14.01 -12.53
CA GLN A 68 -13.24 13.01 -12.49
C GLN A 68 -13.23 12.24 -11.18
N MET A 69 -12.68 11.02 -11.20
CA MET A 69 -12.54 10.17 -10.01
C MET A 69 -11.42 10.60 -9.06
N LEU A 70 -10.59 11.59 -9.42
CA LEU A 70 -9.47 12.06 -8.62
C LEU A 70 -9.98 12.79 -7.37
N VAL A 71 -9.91 12.11 -6.22
CA VAL A 71 -10.27 12.64 -4.90
C VAL A 71 -9.25 12.18 -3.85
N VAL A 72 -9.07 12.95 -2.77
CA VAL A 72 -8.16 12.62 -1.66
C VAL A 72 -6.74 12.32 -2.19
N ASP A 73 -6.05 11.28 -1.73
CA ASP A 73 -4.68 10.98 -2.14
C ASP A 73 -4.56 10.58 -3.62
N LEU A 74 -5.65 10.20 -4.30
CA LEU A 74 -5.62 10.01 -5.77
C LEU A 74 -5.37 11.33 -6.51
N TRP A 75 -5.83 12.44 -5.93
CA TRP A 75 -5.65 13.80 -6.41
C TRP A 75 -4.30 14.41 -5.95
N HIS A 76 -3.89 14.16 -4.70
CA HIS A 76 -2.64 14.70 -4.14
C HIS A 76 -1.36 13.89 -4.45
N GLN A 77 -1.45 12.57 -4.66
CA GLN A 77 -0.31 11.66 -4.72
C GLN A 77 -0.37 10.71 -5.92
N TYR A 78 -1.45 9.93 -6.06
CA TYR A 78 -1.42 8.75 -6.92
C TYR A 78 -1.42 9.13 -8.41
N TYR A 79 -2.15 10.17 -8.82
CA TYR A 79 -2.07 10.69 -10.19
C TYR A 79 -0.73 11.38 -10.49
N PRO A 80 -0.20 12.31 -9.67
CA PRO A 80 1.13 12.89 -9.87
C PRO A 80 2.24 11.83 -10.06
N PHE A 81 2.31 10.80 -9.20
CA PHE A 81 3.31 9.73 -9.35
C PHE A 81 3.07 8.83 -10.59
N PHE A 82 1.81 8.70 -11.03
CA PHE A 82 1.46 8.02 -12.29
C PHE A 82 1.87 8.83 -13.52
N ARG A 83 1.77 10.17 -13.49
CA ARG A 83 2.29 11.04 -14.57
C ARG A 83 3.81 10.88 -14.71
N VAL A 84 4.57 10.93 -13.61
CA VAL A 84 6.03 10.71 -13.63
C VAL A 84 6.39 9.30 -14.14
N LEU A 85 5.60 8.27 -13.81
CA LEU A 85 5.80 6.94 -14.38
C LEU A 85 5.60 6.93 -15.91
N ARG A 86 4.56 7.61 -16.41
CA ARG A 86 4.27 7.72 -17.86
C ARG A 86 5.34 8.53 -18.60
N GLU A 87 5.81 9.63 -18.01
CA GLU A 87 6.94 10.42 -18.53
C GLU A 87 8.16 9.52 -18.75
N LYS A 88 8.65 8.84 -17.70
CA LYS A 88 9.81 7.94 -17.78
C LYS A 88 9.62 6.79 -18.78
N LEU A 89 8.39 6.29 -18.95
CA LEU A 89 8.04 5.29 -19.98
C LEU A 89 8.10 5.83 -21.42
N LEU A 90 7.90 7.13 -21.64
CA LEU A 90 7.93 7.78 -22.95
C LEU A 90 9.33 8.33 -23.30
N THR A 91 10.03 8.91 -22.33
CA THR A 91 11.36 9.52 -22.50
C THR A 91 12.52 8.52 -22.41
N GLY A 92 12.29 7.38 -21.76
CA GLY A 92 13.36 6.45 -21.36
C GLY A 92 14.07 6.85 -20.06
N GLY A 93 13.48 7.75 -19.27
CA GLY A 93 13.98 8.15 -17.96
C GLY A 93 14.15 6.98 -16.96
N SER A 94 15.01 7.17 -15.96
CA SER A 94 15.38 6.11 -15.04
C SER A 94 14.30 5.87 -13.98
N PHE A 95 13.87 4.62 -13.82
CA PHE A 95 12.98 4.20 -12.72
C PHE A 95 13.66 4.17 -11.34
N MET A 96 14.97 4.43 -11.25
CA MET A 96 15.69 4.39 -9.96
C MET A 96 15.49 5.66 -9.13
N TYR A 97 15.54 6.83 -9.77
CA TYR A 97 15.49 8.13 -9.10
C TYR A 97 14.61 9.10 -9.89
N SER A 98 14.05 10.09 -9.21
CA SER A 98 13.22 11.13 -9.81
C SER A 98 13.48 12.47 -9.15
N TRP A 99 13.73 13.48 -9.98
CA TRP A 99 13.92 14.88 -9.58
C TRP A 99 12.60 15.67 -9.54
N GLU A 100 11.51 15.08 -10.04
CA GLU A 100 10.15 15.67 -10.02
C GLU A 100 9.37 15.31 -8.73
N ASN A 101 10.06 14.83 -7.68
CA ASN A 101 9.45 14.36 -6.45
C ASN A 101 10.27 14.83 -5.22
N GLY A 102 9.76 15.81 -4.48
CA GLY A 102 10.49 16.42 -3.37
C GLY A 102 11.80 17.05 -3.81
N MET A 103 12.79 17.05 -2.92
CA MET A 103 14.18 17.40 -3.23
C MET A 103 14.86 16.44 -4.24
N GLY A 104 14.19 15.35 -4.64
CA GLY A 104 14.76 14.19 -5.31
C GLY A 104 14.43 12.94 -4.50
N THR A 105 13.94 11.88 -5.14
CA THR A 105 13.41 10.68 -4.45
C THR A 105 13.83 9.38 -5.11
N ASN A 106 14.14 8.36 -4.30
CA ASN A 106 14.19 6.95 -4.66
C ASN A 106 12.89 6.48 -5.36
N PHE A 107 12.84 6.61 -6.68
CA PHE A 107 11.62 6.40 -7.45
C PHE A 107 11.23 4.92 -7.50
N LEU A 108 12.21 4.00 -7.43
CA LEU A 108 11.93 2.56 -7.40
C LEU A 108 11.22 2.15 -6.11
N SER A 109 11.64 2.70 -4.96
CA SER A 109 10.92 2.54 -3.69
C SER A 109 9.52 3.15 -3.79
N LEU A 110 9.38 4.38 -4.29
CA LEU A 110 8.10 5.07 -4.43
C LEU A 110 7.08 4.26 -5.27
N ILE A 111 7.46 3.84 -6.49
CA ILE A 111 6.53 3.13 -7.37
C ILE A 111 6.16 1.74 -6.86
N SER A 112 7.00 1.09 -6.04
CA SER A 112 6.70 -0.22 -5.43
C SER A 112 5.44 -0.23 -4.55
N TYR A 113 5.05 0.93 -4.02
CA TYR A 113 3.75 1.16 -3.41
C TYR A 113 2.76 1.75 -4.42
N TYR A 114 3.13 2.86 -5.07
CA TYR A 114 2.16 3.72 -5.76
C TYR A 114 1.81 3.34 -7.20
N ALA A 115 2.75 2.79 -7.99
CA ALA A 115 2.64 2.83 -9.46
C ALA A 115 3.19 1.63 -10.23
N ALA A 116 3.75 0.59 -9.59
CA ALA A 116 4.38 -0.58 -10.24
C ALA A 116 3.40 -1.57 -10.93
N SER A 117 2.20 -1.12 -11.30
CA SER A 117 1.23 -1.91 -12.05
C SER A 117 1.66 -2.07 -13.52
N PRO A 118 1.73 -3.30 -14.06
CA PRO A 118 1.93 -3.52 -15.50
C PRO A 118 0.82 -2.94 -16.38
N LEU A 119 -0.37 -2.67 -15.83
CA LEU A 119 -1.46 -2.03 -16.57
C LEU A 119 -1.24 -0.52 -16.75
N ASN A 120 -0.43 0.12 -15.90
CA ASN A 120 -0.07 1.54 -16.06
C ASN A 120 0.68 1.81 -17.38
N TRP A 121 1.33 0.79 -17.95
CA TRP A 121 2.01 0.87 -19.25
C TRP A 121 1.05 1.10 -20.42
N ILE A 122 -0.26 0.88 -20.23
CA ILE A 122 -1.29 1.18 -21.27
C ILE A 122 -1.41 2.71 -21.50
N SER A 123 -1.00 3.53 -20.52
CA SER A 123 -1.08 4.99 -20.60
C SER A 123 -0.18 5.64 -21.67
N VAL A 124 0.82 4.93 -22.20
CA VAL A 124 1.66 5.40 -23.32
C VAL A 124 0.93 5.43 -24.66
N PHE A 125 -0.25 4.82 -24.75
CA PHE A 125 -1.12 4.84 -25.94
C PHE A 125 -2.20 5.94 -25.89
N PHE A 126 -2.16 6.78 -24.85
CA PHE A 126 -2.99 7.97 -24.70
C PHE A 126 -2.10 9.21 -24.89
N ASP A 127 -2.65 10.25 -25.50
CA ASP A 127 -2.05 11.59 -25.51
C ASP A 127 -2.01 12.21 -24.10
N ASP A 128 -1.46 13.42 -24.00
CA ASP A 128 -1.26 14.12 -22.72
C ASP A 128 -2.55 14.71 -22.13
N GLU A 129 -3.58 14.94 -22.95
CA GLU A 129 -4.90 15.41 -22.49
C GLU A 129 -5.67 14.28 -21.78
N HIS A 130 -5.65 13.06 -22.35
CA HIS A 130 -6.46 11.91 -21.91
C HIS A 130 -5.72 10.98 -20.91
N VAL A 131 -4.59 11.39 -20.33
CA VAL A 131 -3.83 10.59 -19.34
C VAL A 131 -4.71 10.18 -18.14
N ARG A 132 -5.61 11.06 -17.69
CA ARG A 132 -6.55 10.81 -16.59
C ARG A 132 -7.63 9.78 -16.95
N ASP A 133 -8.07 9.75 -18.20
CA ASP A 133 -8.98 8.73 -18.69
C ASP A 133 -8.30 7.36 -18.77
N SER A 134 -7.02 7.33 -19.17
CA SER A 134 -6.23 6.09 -19.14
C SER A 134 -6.23 5.47 -17.74
N MET A 135 -6.02 6.27 -16.69
CA MET A 135 -6.06 5.83 -15.29
C MET A 135 -7.44 5.29 -14.88
N THR A 136 -8.51 5.94 -15.35
CA THR A 136 -9.91 5.57 -15.12
C THR A 136 -10.25 4.23 -15.79
N TYR A 137 -9.85 4.03 -17.05
CA TYR A 137 -10.04 2.76 -17.75
C TYR A 137 -9.15 1.63 -17.19
N ILE A 138 -7.93 1.94 -16.73
CA ILE A 138 -7.05 1.01 -16.04
C ILE A 138 -7.69 0.50 -14.74
N LEU A 139 -8.31 1.37 -13.93
CA LEU A 139 -9.06 0.96 -12.74
C LEU A 139 -10.24 0.03 -13.09
N ILE A 140 -11.05 0.41 -14.09
CA ILE A 140 -12.18 -0.41 -14.56
C ILE A 140 -11.68 -1.80 -15.02
N ALA A 141 -10.55 -1.86 -15.71
CA ALA A 141 -9.92 -3.12 -16.11
C ALA A 141 -9.46 -3.96 -14.91
N LYS A 142 -8.83 -3.37 -13.88
CA LYS A 142 -8.46 -4.07 -12.64
C LYS A 142 -9.68 -4.66 -11.92
N ILE A 143 -10.77 -3.91 -11.82
CA ILE A 143 -12.05 -4.38 -11.25
C ILE A 143 -12.63 -5.54 -12.09
N GLY A 144 -12.57 -5.44 -13.42
CA GLY A 144 -12.90 -6.54 -14.33
C GLY A 144 -12.03 -7.79 -14.10
N PHE A 145 -10.72 -7.62 -13.94
CA PHE A 145 -9.80 -8.72 -13.66
C PHE A 145 -10.07 -9.39 -12.31
N ALA A 146 -10.44 -8.64 -11.26
CA ALA A 146 -10.85 -9.23 -9.98
C ALA A 146 -12.05 -10.18 -10.13
N GLY A 147 -13.06 -9.79 -10.92
CA GLY A 147 -14.18 -10.66 -11.27
C GLY A 147 -13.76 -11.87 -12.12
N ALA A 148 -12.96 -11.65 -13.17
CA ALA A 148 -12.46 -12.71 -14.05
C ALA A 148 -11.66 -13.78 -13.27
N PHE A 149 -10.77 -13.34 -12.37
CA PHE A 149 -9.90 -14.21 -11.59
C PHE A 149 -10.65 -14.90 -10.44
N PHE A 150 -11.63 -14.25 -9.80
CA PHE A 150 -12.55 -14.93 -8.88
C PHE A 150 -13.39 -16.00 -9.58
N SER A 151 -13.85 -15.76 -10.81
CA SER A 151 -14.54 -16.80 -11.62
C SER A 151 -13.65 -18.04 -11.85
N CYS A 152 -12.35 -17.84 -12.05
CA CYS A 152 -11.39 -18.92 -12.19
C CYS A 152 -11.14 -19.67 -10.88
N PHE A 153 -11.07 -18.96 -9.74
CA PHE A 153 -11.04 -19.57 -8.41
C PHE A 153 -12.29 -20.44 -8.17
N LEU A 154 -13.49 -19.89 -8.33
CA LEU A 154 -14.75 -20.62 -8.13
C LEU A 154 -14.85 -21.86 -9.05
N ARG A 155 -14.57 -21.68 -10.34
CA ARG A 155 -14.62 -22.75 -11.36
C ARG A 155 -13.74 -23.93 -11.01
N TYR A 156 -12.53 -23.69 -10.52
CA TYR A 156 -11.57 -24.72 -10.13
C TYR A 156 -11.91 -25.35 -8.78
N THR A 157 -12.21 -24.52 -7.78
CA THR A 157 -12.46 -24.95 -6.40
C THR A 157 -13.71 -25.83 -6.31
N PHE A 158 -14.76 -25.52 -7.09
CA PHE A 158 -16.06 -26.20 -7.04
C PHE A 158 -16.42 -27.02 -8.30
N LYS A 159 -15.48 -27.14 -9.24
CA LYS A 159 -15.62 -27.89 -10.51
C LYS A 159 -16.90 -27.54 -11.28
N ARG A 160 -17.19 -26.25 -11.43
CA ARG A 160 -18.44 -25.76 -12.02
C ARG A 160 -18.19 -24.71 -13.11
N CYS A 161 -18.90 -24.82 -14.24
CA CYS A 161 -18.73 -23.96 -15.40
C CYS A 161 -20.09 -23.65 -16.06
N ASP A 162 -20.90 -22.86 -15.37
CA ASP A 162 -22.17 -22.32 -15.85
C ASP A 162 -22.35 -20.85 -15.39
N LEU A 163 -23.46 -20.22 -15.77
CA LEU A 163 -23.75 -18.80 -15.52
C LEU A 163 -23.63 -18.39 -14.03
N SER A 164 -23.73 -19.32 -13.08
CA SER A 164 -23.56 -19.03 -11.64
C SER A 164 -22.24 -18.34 -11.28
N LEU A 165 -21.19 -18.52 -12.09
CA LEU A 165 -19.89 -17.88 -11.85
C LEU A 165 -19.97 -16.34 -11.91
N VAL A 166 -20.81 -15.79 -12.79
CA VAL A 166 -20.85 -14.35 -13.09
C VAL A 166 -21.36 -13.49 -11.91
N PRO A 167 -22.55 -13.74 -11.32
CA PRO A 167 -23.04 -12.91 -10.21
C PRO A 167 -22.12 -12.95 -8.98
N PHE A 168 -21.61 -14.12 -8.59
CA PHE A 168 -20.70 -14.23 -7.44
C PHE A 168 -19.32 -13.58 -7.71
N SER A 169 -18.92 -13.47 -8.99
CA SER A 169 -17.72 -12.69 -9.37
C SER A 169 -17.96 -11.19 -9.30
N ALA A 170 -19.14 -10.72 -9.73
CA ALA A 170 -19.53 -9.32 -9.55
C ALA A 170 -19.64 -8.93 -8.06
N MET A 171 -20.20 -9.81 -7.21
CA MET A 171 -20.30 -9.59 -5.75
C MET A 171 -18.94 -9.45 -5.05
N PHE A 172 -17.89 -10.13 -5.53
CA PHE A 172 -16.53 -9.93 -5.03
C PHE A 172 -15.89 -8.66 -5.61
N ALA A 173 -15.92 -8.51 -6.93
CA ALA A 173 -15.29 -7.39 -7.64
C ALA A 173 -15.84 -6.02 -7.22
N LEU A 174 -17.13 -5.94 -6.92
CA LEU A 174 -17.85 -4.73 -6.50
C LEU A 174 -18.46 -4.89 -5.09
N CYS A 175 -17.73 -5.55 -4.18
CA CYS A 175 -18.08 -5.53 -2.76
C CYS A 175 -17.85 -4.13 -2.15
N ALA A 176 -18.37 -3.87 -0.95
CA ALA A 176 -18.28 -2.56 -0.29
C ALA A 176 -16.84 -2.04 -0.15
N TYR A 177 -15.85 -2.93 -0.06
CA TYR A 177 -14.43 -2.55 -0.08
C TYR A 177 -14.06 -1.82 -1.37
N THR A 178 -14.38 -2.40 -2.53
CA THR A 178 -14.14 -1.75 -3.82
C THR A 178 -14.88 -0.42 -3.87
N LEU A 179 -16.14 -0.41 -3.43
CA LEU A 179 -17.02 0.73 -3.59
C LEU A 179 -16.66 1.93 -2.70
N GLY A 180 -16.04 1.70 -1.53
CA GLY A 180 -15.52 2.78 -0.68
C GLY A 180 -14.09 3.22 -1.02
N TYR A 181 -13.27 2.32 -1.58
CA TYR A 181 -11.83 2.53 -1.73
C TYR A 181 -11.32 2.48 -3.19
N TYR A 182 -12.16 2.48 -4.23
CA TYR A 182 -11.71 2.37 -5.64
C TYR A 182 -10.70 3.45 -6.06
N TRP A 183 -10.71 4.61 -5.40
CA TRP A 183 -9.74 5.69 -5.61
C TRP A 183 -8.30 5.32 -5.16
N ASN A 184 -8.12 4.27 -4.34
CA ASN A 184 -6.82 3.68 -4.01
C ASN A 184 -6.34 2.72 -5.12
N VAL A 185 -6.15 3.26 -6.34
CA VAL A 185 -6.05 2.46 -7.59
C VAL A 185 -4.86 1.50 -7.66
N MET A 186 -3.83 1.65 -6.82
CA MET A 186 -2.66 0.77 -6.77
C MET A 186 -2.91 -0.55 -6.03
N TRP A 187 -3.88 -0.59 -5.11
CA TRP A 187 -4.23 -1.82 -4.39
C TRP A 187 -4.89 -2.85 -5.32
N PHE A 188 -5.53 -2.39 -6.40
CA PHE A 188 -6.43 -3.20 -7.21
C PHE A 188 -5.75 -4.26 -8.08
N ASP A 189 -4.47 -4.10 -8.44
CA ASP A 189 -3.70 -5.16 -9.10
C ASP A 189 -3.60 -6.39 -8.19
N THR A 190 -3.22 -6.18 -6.93
CA THR A 190 -3.08 -7.26 -5.96
C THR A 190 -4.44 -7.82 -5.53
N ILE A 191 -5.48 -6.99 -5.38
CA ILE A 191 -6.85 -7.46 -5.10
C ILE A 191 -7.36 -8.33 -6.26
N ALA A 192 -7.04 -7.99 -7.51
CA ALA A 192 -7.36 -8.82 -8.67
C ALA A 192 -6.55 -10.13 -8.69
N LEU A 193 -5.24 -10.08 -8.40
CA LEU A 193 -4.37 -11.26 -8.35
C LEU A 193 -4.67 -12.19 -7.16
N PHE A 194 -5.24 -11.69 -6.06
CA PHE A 194 -5.49 -12.44 -4.83
C PHE A 194 -6.30 -13.74 -5.06
N PRO A 195 -7.42 -13.74 -5.80
CA PRO A 195 -8.08 -14.98 -6.25
C PRO A 195 -7.18 -15.98 -6.99
N LEU A 196 -6.19 -15.53 -7.78
CA LEU A 196 -5.23 -16.43 -8.44
C LEU A 196 -4.21 -17.03 -7.45
N VAL A 197 -3.79 -16.26 -6.44
CA VAL A 197 -2.94 -16.78 -5.35
C VAL A 197 -3.70 -17.85 -4.56
N MET A 198 -4.95 -17.56 -4.15
CA MET A 198 -5.79 -18.51 -3.41
C MET A 198 -6.16 -19.75 -4.24
N LEU A 199 -6.41 -19.58 -5.54
CA LEU A 199 -6.53 -20.67 -6.51
C LEU A 199 -5.25 -21.51 -6.59
N GLY A 200 -4.08 -20.85 -6.57
CA GLY A 200 -2.78 -21.49 -6.50
C GLY A 200 -2.62 -22.37 -5.26
N VAL A 201 -3.00 -21.89 -4.08
CA VAL A 201 -3.00 -22.68 -2.82
C VAL A 201 -3.90 -23.92 -2.95
N VAL A 202 -5.13 -23.76 -3.44
CA VAL A 202 -6.08 -24.86 -3.66
C VAL A 202 -5.54 -25.89 -4.67
N ALA A 203 -5.00 -25.43 -5.80
CA ALA A 203 -4.42 -26.31 -6.82
C ALA A 203 -3.15 -27.04 -6.33
N MET A 204 -2.40 -26.41 -5.43
CA MET A 204 -1.21 -26.99 -4.79
C MET A 204 -1.60 -28.11 -3.82
N CYS A 205 -2.48 -27.86 -2.86
CA CYS A 205 -2.94 -28.86 -1.89
C CYS A 205 -3.75 -30.01 -2.54
N ARG A 206 -4.39 -29.74 -3.69
CA ARG A 206 -5.11 -30.77 -4.47
C ARG A 206 -4.21 -31.65 -5.31
N GLU A 207 -3.34 -31.05 -6.11
CA GLU A 207 -2.72 -31.69 -7.28
C GLU A 207 -1.21 -31.39 -7.40
N GLY A 208 -0.61 -30.75 -6.39
CA GLY A 208 0.80 -30.33 -6.43
C GLY A 208 1.09 -29.25 -7.46
N LYS A 209 0.08 -28.52 -7.94
CA LYS A 209 0.23 -27.47 -8.97
C LYS A 209 0.69 -26.14 -8.36
N TRP A 210 2.00 -25.97 -8.26
CA TRP A 210 2.67 -24.88 -7.55
C TRP A 210 2.95 -23.61 -8.39
N LYS A 211 2.98 -23.73 -9.72
CA LYS A 211 3.45 -22.67 -10.63
C LYS A 211 2.58 -21.41 -10.62
N LEU A 212 1.25 -21.57 -10.63
CA LEU A 212 0.30 -20.45 -10.58
C LEU A 212 0.43 -19.65 -9.29
N TYR A 213 0.52 -20.33 -8.14
CA TYR A 213 0.74 -19.68 -6.84
C TYR A 213 2.02 -18.83 -6.86
N THR A 214 3.12 -19.40 -7.37
CA THR A 214 4.43 -18.71 -7.40
C THR A 214 4.38 -17.43 -8.22
N ILE A 215 3.83 -17.50 -9.45
CA ILE A 215 3.75 -16.33 -10.35
C ILE A 215 2.74 -15.30 -9.83
N ALA A 216 1.56 -15.73 -9.37
CA ALA A 216 0.54 -14.81 -8.86
C ALA A 216 1.01 -14.09 -7.58
N LEU A 217 1.77 -14.76 -6.72
CA LEU A 217 2.38 -14.14 -5.54
C LEU A 217 3.48 -13.15 -5.92
N ALA A 218 4.38 -13.52 -6.84
CA ALA A 218 5.43 -12.62 -7.32
C ALA A 218 4.84 -11.34 -7.93
N LEU A 219 3.87 -11.48 -8.84
CA LEU A 219 3.17 -10.33 -9.43
C LEU A 219 2.41 -9.51 -8.39
N SER A 220 1.81 -10.14 -7.38
CA SER A 220 1.14 -9.45 -6.27
C SER A 220 2.11 -8.62 -5.42
N LEU A 221 3.29 -9.15 -5.10
CA LEU A 221 4.31 -8.43 -4.33
C LEU A 221 4.99 -7.33 -5.14
N ILE A 222 5.13 -7.53 -6.46
CA ILE A 222 5.66 -6.53 -7.40
C ILE A 222 4.65 -5.39 -7.60
N SER A 223 3.37 -5.67 -7.88
CA SER A 223 2.41 -4.60 -8.20
C SER A 223 2.08 -3.68 -7.02
N ASN A 224 2.06 -4.23 -5.79
CA ASN A 224 2.02 -3.45 -4.55
C ASN A 224 2.45 -4.33 -3.36
N TYR A 225 3.60 -4.04 -2.74
CA TYR A 225 4.15 -4.89 -1.66
C TYR A 225 3.23 -4.98 -0.44
N TYR A 226 2.45 -3.94 -0.16
CA TYR A 226 1.67 -3.78 1.08
C TYR A 226 0.39 -4.64 1.08
N VAL A 227 -0.38 -4.63 0.01
CA VAL A 227 -1.48 -5.59 -0.18
C VAL A 227 -0.92 -7.00 -0.48
N GLY A 228 0.30 -7.08 -1.05
CA GLY A 228 1.07 -8.32 -1.17
C GLY A 228 1.39 -8.95 0.19
N TYR A 229 1.67 -8.14 1.21
CA TYR A 229 1.88 -8.58 2.59
C TYR A 229 0.59 -9.18 3.21
N PHE A 230 -0.57 -8.52 3.04
CA PHE A 230 -1.87 -9.11 3.44
C PHE A 230 -2.11 -10.46 2.73
N THR A 231 -1.73 -10.55 1.46
CA THR A 231 -1.83 -11.77 0.64
C THR A 231 -0.91 -12.89 1.16
N CYS A 232 0.29 -12.54 1.65
CA CYS A 232 1.20 -13.47 2.31
C CYS A 232 0.63 -14.00 3.64
N ILE A 233 0.14 -13.12 4.52
CA ILE A 233 -0.50 -13.51 5.79
C ILE A 233 -1.68 -14.45 5.52
N PHE A 234 -2.62 -14.05 4.66
CA PHE A 234 -3.81 -14.85 4.41
C PHE A 234 -3.51 -16.19 3.72
N THR A 235 -2.44 -16.27 2.92
CA THR A 235 -1.98 -17.54 2.35
C THR A 235 -1.71 -18.59 3.42
N VAL A 236 -1.16 -18.22 4.59
CA VAL A 236 -0.89 -19.17 5.69
C VAL A 236 -2.19 -19.81 6.19
N PHE A 237 -3.21 -18.98 6.45
CA PHE A 237 -4.52 -19.45 6.90
C PHE A 237 -5.26 -20.25 5.82
N MET A 238 -5.21 -19.81 4.56
CA MET A 238 -5.79 -20.52 3.42
C MET A 238 -5.10 -21.87 3.16
N PHE A 239 -3.79 -21.99 3.40
CA PHE A 239 -3.05 -23.24 3.30
C PHE A 239 -3.57 -24.27 4.31
N PHE A 240 -3.65 -23.91 5.60
CA PHE A 240 -4.19 -24.81 6.63
C PHE A 240 -5.64 -25.18 6.36
N ALA A 241 -6.48 -24.21 5.96
CA ALA A 241 -7.86 -24.45 5.53
C ALA A 241 -7.94 -25.47 4.38
N ALA A 242 -7.13 -25.30 3.32
CA ALA A 242 -7.10 -26.20 2.17
C ALA A 242 -6.64 -27.64 2.57
N VAL A 243 -5.61 -27.77 3.42
CA VAL A 243 -5.16 -29.07 3.92
C VAL A 243 -6.25 -29.79 4.74
N ILE A 244 -6.95 -29.06 5.62
CA ILE A 244 -8.04 -29.57 6.46
C ILE A 244 -9.25 -30.03 5.62
N ILE A 245 -9.59 -29.27 4.58
CA ILE A 245 -10.70 -29.55 3.65
C ILE A 245 -10.38 -30.77 2.76
N GLU A 246 -9.18 -30.83 2.19
CA GLU A 246 -8.79 -31.90 1.25
C GLU A 246 -8.47 -33.23 1.96
N SER A 247 -8.08 -33.20 3.23
CA SER A 247 -8.00 -34.39 4.11
C SER A 247 -7.07 -35.52 3.64
N LYS A 248 -6.04 -35.24 2.84
CA LYS A 248 -5.21 -36.26 2.17
C LYS A 248 -4.17 -36.97 3.07
N GLY A 249 -4.31 -36.89 4.39
CA GLY A 249 -3.38 -37.48 5.37
C GLY A 249 -2.09 -36.68 5.56
N ILE A 250 -1.40 -36.92 6.69
CA ILE A 250 -0.31 -36.06 7.16
C ILE A 250 0.91 -36.05 6.24
N LYS A 251 1.23 -37.16 5.55
CA LYS A 251 2.31 -37.22 4.53
C LYS A 251 2.06 -36.24 3.38
N ASN A 252 0.80 -36.10 2.93
CA ASN A 252 0.45 -35.12 1.90
C ASN A 252 0.37 -33.69 2.43
N ALA A 253 -0.01 -33.49 3.70
CA ALA A 253 0.07 -32.19 4.36
C ALA A 253 1.53 -31.68 4.40
N PHE A 254 2.46 -32.51 4.87
CA PHE A 254 3.90 -32.19 4.93
C PHE A 254 4.50 -31.95 3.54
N ARG A 255 4.15 -32.78 2.54
CA ARG A 255 4.52 -32.54 1.13
C ARG A 255 3.98 -31.19 0.62
N SER A 256 2.76 -30.83 0.99
CA SER A 256 2.13 -29.56 0.58
C SER A 256 2.77 -28.36 1.29
N PHE A 257 3.21 -28.53 2.55
CA PHE A 257 3.94 -27.52 3.33
C PHE A 257 5.28 -27.17 2.68
N TRP A 258 6.12 -28.16 2.37
CA TRP A 258 7.37 -27.91 1.64
C TRP A 258 7.14 -27.36 0.23
N LEU A 259 6.04 -27.77 -0.42
CA LEU A 259 5.68 -27.28 -1.73
C LEU A 259 5.20 -25.81 -1.70
N ILE A 260 4.50 -25.37 -0.66
CA ILE A 260 4.11 -23.96 -0.52
C ILE A 260 5.32 -23.13 -0.10
N LEU A 261 6.03 -23.51 0.96
CA LEU A 261 7.18 -22.78 1.50
C LEU A 261 8.22 -22.44 0.43
N ARG A 262 8.67 -23.44 -0.35
CA ARG A 262 9.63 -23.20 -1.44
C ARG A 262 9.06 -22.30 -2.56
N SER A 263 7.75 -22.33 -2.78
CA SER A 263 7.08 -21.52 -3.80
C SER A 263 6.83 -20.09 -3.32
N THR A 264 6.66 -19.89 -2.01
CA THR A 264 6.60 -18.57 -1.35
C THR A 264 7.98 -17.91 -1.43
N VAL A 265 9.05 -18.64 -1.09
CA VAL A 265 10.44 -18.16 -1.23
C VAL A 265 10.78 -17.79 -2.68
N LEU A 266 10.40 -18.64 -3.65
CA LEU A 266 10.56 -18.29 -5.08
C LEU A 266 9.75 -17.05 -5.47
N GLY A 267 8.50 -16.92 -5.01
CA GLY A 267 7.63 -15.80 -5.34
C GLY A 267 8.14 -14.46 -4.79
N ILE A 268 8.54 -14.43 -3.52
CA ILE A 268 9.19 -13.27 -2.88
C ILE A 268 10.53 -12.96 -3.57
N GLY A 269 11.34 -14.00 -3.81
CA GLY A 269 12.65 -13.86 -4.44
C GLY A 269 12.59 -13.25 -5.85
N ILE A 270 11.61 -13.63 -6.66
CA ILE A 270 11.36 -13.04 -8.00
C ILE A 270 11.01 -11.55 -7.92
N GLY A 271 10.46 -11.05 -6.80
CA GLY A 271 10.20 -9.63 -6.56
C GLY A 271 11.33 -8.87 -5.84
N ALA A 272 12.40 -9.54 -5.41
CA ALA A 272 13.45 -8.95 -4.58
C ALA A 272 14.12 -7.69 -5.18
N PHE A 273 14.22 -7.59 -6.52
CA PHE A 273 14.74 -6.41 -7.23
C PHE A 273 14.03 -5.09 -6.88
N MET A 274 12.79 -5.15 -6.38
CA MET A 274 12.03 -3.97 -5.95
C MET A 274 11.63 -4.05 -4.47
N LEU A 275 11.44 -5.25 -3.91
CA LEU A 275 11.15 -5.42 -2.48
C LEU A 275 12.32 -4.99 -1.58
N LEU A 276 13.58 -5.15 -2.01
CA LEU A 276 14.72 -4.68 -1.22
C LEU A 276 14.86 -3.14 -1.24
N PRO A 277 14.84 -2.45 -2.40
CA PRO A 277 14.74 -0.98 -2.44
C PRO A 277 13.57 -0.40 -1.64
N ALA A 278 12.40 -1.06 -1.66
CA ALA A 278 11.25 -0.67 -0.85
C ALA A 278 11.54 -0.81 0.66
N TYR A 279 12.18 -1.90 1.08
CA TYR A 279 12.54 -2.13 2.48
C TYR A 279 13.52 -1.08 3.01
N PHE A 280 14.62 -0.82 2.30
CA PHE A 280 15.60 0.20 2.70
C PHE A 280 15.01 1.62 2.63
N GLY A 281 14.22 1.93 1.59
CA GLY A 281 13.53 3.22 1.50
C GLY A 281 12.53 3.46 2.64
N LEU A 282 11.83 2.43 3.11
CA LEU A 282 10.94 2.53 4.27
C LEU A 282 11.69 2.84 5.58
N GLN A 283 12.95 2.41 5.72
CA GLN A 283 13.77 2.72 6.90
C GLN A 283 14.09 4.21 7.06
N LEU A 284 13.94 5.01 6.00
CA LEU A 284 14.12 6.47 6.01
C LEU A 284 12.83 7.25 6.37
N THR A 285 11.72 6.56 6.66
CA THR A 285 10.41 7.16 6.90
C THR A 285 10.06 7.22 8.39
N TYR A 286 9.15 8.14 8.76
CA TYR A 286 8.63 8.24 10.13
C TYR A 286 7.89 6.97 10.61
N SER A 287 7.45 6.11 9.68
CA SER A 287 6.71 4.87 9.98
C SER A 287 7.47 3.86 10.83
N VAL A 288 8.81 3.92 10.83
CA VAL A 288 9.70 2.99 11.58
C VAL A 288 9.51 3.10 13.10
N ASN A 289 9.16 4.28 13.61
CA ASN A 289 9.07 4.59 15.05
C ASN A 289 7.80 4.05 15.73
N ASN A 290 7.22 2.97 15.21
CA ASN A 290 5.99 2.36 15.71
C ASN A 290 6.27 1.31 16.80
N THR A 291 5.80 1.55 18.02
CA THR A 291 5.85 0.58 19.12
C THR A 291 4.68 -0.39 19.06
N PHE A 292 4.89 -1.66 19.46
CA PHE A 292 3.81 -2.64 19.51
C PHE A 292 2.80 -2.28 20.61
N PRO A 293 1.47 -2.24 20.33
CA PRO A 293 0.47 -1.88 21.32
C PRO A 293 0.51 -2.78 22.57
N THR A 294 0.74 -2.19 23.75
CA THR A 294 0.90 -2.93 25.02
C THR A 294 -0.42 -3.43 25.61
N THR A 295 -1.55 -2.80 25.25
CA THR A 295 -2.89 -3.14 25.73
C THR A 295 -3.81 -3.55 24.59
N VAL A 296 -4.71 -4.50 24.85
CA VAL A 296 -5.76 -4.88 23.89
C VAL A 296 -6.89 -3.84 23.95
N SER A 297 -7.16 -3.17 22.84
CA SER A 297 -8.33 -2.32 22.67
C SER A 297 -9.20 -2.82 21.51
N TRP A 298 -10.50 -2.52 21.62
CA TRP A 298 -11.51 -2.80 20.60
C TRP A 298 -11.98 -1.47 20.02
N TYR A 299 -11.89 -1.31 18.70
CA TYR A 299 -12.26 -0.05 18.05
C TYR A 299 -13.78 0.20 18.10
N GLU A 300 -14.58 -0.86 17.98
CA GLU A 300 -15.99 -0.76 17.65
C GLU A 300 -16.87 -1.81 18.36
N LYS A 301 -18.16 -1.48 18.46
CA LYS A 301 -19.18 -2.41 18.98
C LYS A 301 -19.45 -3.48 17.92
N TRP A 302 -19.43 -4.75 18.31
CA TRP A 302 -19.72 -5.87 17.41
C TRP A 302 -21.04 -5.71 16.66
N GLN A 303 -22.06 -5.18 17.33
CA GLN A 303 -23.37 -4.93 16.76
C GLN A 303 -23.33 -3.90 15.62
N ASN A 304 -22.46 -2.88 15.70
CA ASN A 304 -22.22 -1.90 14.61
C ASN A 304 -21.61 -2.62 13.40
N ILE A 305 -20.52 -3.36 13.62
CA ILE A 305 -19.79 -4.09 12.57
C ILE A 305 -20.71 -5.09 11.84
N PHE A 306 -21.45 -5.93 12.56
CA PHE A 306 -22.37 -6.89 11.95
C PHE A 306 -23.61 -6.21 11.34
N GLY A 307 -24.05 -5.07 11.86
CA GLY A 307 -25.09 -4.23 11.25
C GLY A 307 -24.66 -3.60 9.92
N ASN A 308 -23.35 -3.40 9.71
CA ASN A 308 -22.77 -2.87 8.47
C ASN A 308 -22.67 -3.90 7.33
N LEU A 309 -23.21 -5.12 7.50
CA LEU A 309 -23.29 -6.12 6.42
C LEU A 309 -24.43 -5.83 5.42
N LEU A 310 -25.37 -4.92 5.76
CA LEU A 310 -26.44 -4.52 4.84
C LEU A 310 -25.90 -3.95 3.53
N SER A 311 -26.60 -4.28 2.44
CA SER A 311 -26.35 -3.71 1.12
C SER A 311 -27.15 -2.41 0.94
N TYR A 312 -26.84 -1.63 -0.10
CA TYR A 312 -27.38 -0.29 -0.36
C TYR A 312 -27.02 0.77 0.72
N SER A 313 -26.19 0.42 1.70
CA SER A 313 -25.54 1.34 2.63
C SER A 313 -24.39 2.07 1.95
N ALA A 314 -24.14 3.32 2.37
CA ALA A 314 -22.93 4.05 1.99
C ALA A 314 -21.67 3.32 2.53
N PRO A 315 -20.66 3.00 1.69
CA PRO A 315 -19.42 2.39 2.17
C PRO A 315 -18.56 3.43 2.90
N THR A 316 -17.71 2.98 3.83
CA THR A 316 -16.75 3.85 4.52
C THR A 316 -15.64 4.26 3.54
N THR A 317 -15.39 5.56 3.39
CA THR A 317 -14.44 6.10 2.39
C THR A 317 -13.10 6.55 2.96
N ARG A 318 -13.05 6.98 4.23
CA ARG A 318 -11.79 7.31 4.96
C ARG A 318 -11.75 6.71 6.36
N GLU A 319 -12.71 7.10 7.20
CA GLU A 319 -12.89 6.66 8.58
C GLU A 319 -14.34 6.18 8.78
N GLY A 320 -14.56 5.20 9.65
CA GLY A 320 -15.85 4.55 9.84
C GLY A 320 -15.73 3.05 10.13
N LEU A 321 -16.67 2.25 9.61
CA LEU A 321 -16.77 0.80 9.85
C LEU A 321 -16.05 -0.02 8.76
N PRO A 322 -15.65 -1.28 9.03
CA PRO A 322 -15.02 -2.12 8.03
C PRO A 322 -15.98 -2.43 6.87
N ASN A 323 -15.47 -2.31 5.64
CA ASN A 323 -16.23 -2.48 4.39
C ASN A 323 -16.44 -3.95 4.02
N ILE A 324 -17.25 -4.65 4.81
CA ILE A 324 -17.46 -6.12 4.73
C ILE A 324 -18.73 -6.57 3.99
N ALA A 325 -19.61 -5.64 3.58
CA ALA A 325 -20.81 -5.98 2.83
C ALA A 325 -20.49 -6.52 1.42
N THR A 326 -21.11 -7.64 1.06
CA THR A 326 -20.82 -8.45 -0.15
C THR A 326 -22.09 -8.82 -0.94
N GLY A 327 -23.20 -8.10 -0.71
CA GLY A 327 -24.53 -8.41 -1.27
C GLY A 327 -25.36 -9.35 -0.38
N MET A 328 -26.66 -9.09 -0.27
CA MET A 328 -27.58 -9.79 0.63
C MET A 328 -27.71 -11.29 0.31
N LEU A 329 -27.52 -11.68 -0.96
CA LEU A 329 -27.50 -13.10 -1.35
C LEU A 329 -26.39 -13.88 -0.64
N ALA A 330 -25.22 -13.29 -0.42
CA ALA A 330 -24.13 -13.98 0.26
C ALA A 330 -24.49 -14.28 1.72
N LEU A 331 -25.04 -13.28 2.41
CA LEU A 331 -25.49 -13.39 3.80
C LEU A 331 -26.59 -14.45 3.97
N ALA A 332 -27.61 -14.42 3.10
CA ALA A 332 -28.66 -15.43 3.09
C ALA A 332 -28.08 -16.84 2.88
N LEU A 333 -27.15 -17.01 1.92
CA LEU A 333 -26.52 -18.29 1.64
C LEU A 333 -25.56 -18.79 2.73
N ILE A 334 -25.06 -17.94 3.65
CA ILE A 334 -24.29 -18.41 4.81
C ILE A 334 -25.13 -19.28 5.75
N GLY A 335 -26.42 -18.98 5.94
CA GLY A 335 -27.32 -19.85 6.70
C GLY A 335 -27.45 -21.24 6.07
N VAL A 336 -27.52 -21.31 4.72
CA VAL A 336 -27.49 -22.58 3.99
C VAL A 336 -26.11 -23.25 4.07
N PHE A 337 -25.01 -22.49 4.02
CA PHE A 337 -23.64 -23.00 4.11
C PHE A 337 -23.39 -23.70 5.46
N ILE A 338 -23.76 -23.06 6.56
CA ILE A 338 -23.55 -23.58 7.93
C ILE A 338 -24.42 -24.83 8.17
N PHE A 339 -25.68 -24.83 7.76
CA PHE A 339 -26.62 -25.90 8.17
C PHE A 339 -26.93 -26.95 7.10
N SER A 340 -26.53 -26.81 5.83
CA SER A 340 -26.76 -27.86 4.83
C SER A 340 -25.86 -29.08 5.04
N ALA A 341 -26.47 -30.28 4.98
CA ALA A 341 -25.76 -31.55 5.07
C ALA A 341 -24.89 -31.89 3.84
N GLY A 342 -25.01 -31.16 2.73
CA GLY A 342 -24.21 -31.38 1.51
C GLY A 342 -22.79 -30.77 1.54
N ILE A 343 -22.39 -30.19 2.67
CA ILE A 343 -21.12 -29.50 2.90
C ILE A 343 -20.46 -30.15 4.12
N LYS A 344 -19.19 -30.56 4.00
CA LYS A 344 -18.46 -31.22 5.09
C LYS A 344 -18.25 -30.23 6.24
N ILE A 345 -18.33 -30.71 7.49
CA ILE A 345 -18.11 -29.88 8.68
C ILE A 345 -16.75 -29.13 8.65
N ARG A 346 -15.74 -29.72 8.02
CA ARG A 346 -14.40 -29.12 7.85
C ARG A 346 -14.38 -27.91 6.91
N GLU A 347 -15.19 -27.92 5.84
CA GLU A 347 -15.38 -26.75 4.97
C GLU A 347 -16.00 -25.60 5.76
N LYS A 348 -16.97 -25.92 6.63
CA LYS A 348 -17.70 -24.96 7.47
C LYS A 348 -16.79 -24.33 8.53
N ILE A 349 -16.11 -25.15 9.31
CA ILE A 349 -15.18 -24.70 10.36
C ILE A 349 -14.09 -23.81 9.75
N ALA A 350 -13.48 -24.22 8.63
CA ALA A 350 -12.44 -23.44 7.97
C ALA A 350 -12.94 -22.06 7.49
N ALA A 351 -14.10 -21.99 6.82
CA ALA A 351 -14.64 -20.72 6.35
C ALA A 351 -15.12 -19.81 7.50
N VAL A 352 -15.80 -20.37 8.52
CA VAL A 352 -16.23 -19.61 9.71
C VAL A 352 -15.02 -19.09 10.50
N PHE A 353 -13.96 -19.90 10.65
CA PHE A 353 -12.71 -19.47 11.27
C PHE A 353 -12.05 -18.32 10.48
N MET A 354 -11.97 -18.39 9.14
CA MET A 354 -11.39 -17.32 8.34
C MET A 354 -12.22 -16.02 8.38
N LEU A 355 -13.56 -16.12 8.39
CA LEU A 355 -14.43 -14.94 8.57
C LEU A 355 -14.27 -14.33 9.97
N ALA A 356 -14.21 -15.16 11.02
CA ALA A 356 -13.98 -14.73 12.39
C ALA A 356 -12.59 -14.08 12.57
N LEU A 357 -11.54 -14.68 11.99
CA LEU A 357 -10.19 -14.14 12.01
C LEU A 357 -10.12 -12.72 11.44
N ILE A 358 -10.69 -12.50 10.25
CA ILE A 358 -10.65 -11.18 9.60
C ILE A 358 -11.49 -10.17 10.38
N ILE A 359 -12.71 -10.52 10.82
CA ILE A 359 -13.59 -9.55 11.51
C ILE A 359 -13.11 -9.21 12.92
N VAL A 360 -12.45 -10.14 13.62
CA VAL A 360 -11.74 -9.87 14.88
C VAL A 360 -10.48 -9.04 14.63
N SER A 361 -9.75 -9.29 13.53
CA SER A 361 -8.60 -8.46 13.14
C SER A 361 -8.97 -7.05 12.75
N CYS A 362 -10.16 -6.82 12.18
CA CYS A 362 -10.70 -5.48 11.98
C CYS A 362 -11.00 -4.79 13.32
N ASN A 363 -11.51 -5.50 14.33
CA ASN A 363 -11.95 -4.85 15.57
C ASN A 363 -10.85 -4.71 16.65
N MET A 364 -9.77 -5.51 16.60
CA MET A 364 -8.77 -5.59 17.67
C MET A 364 -7.44 -4.95 17.29
N ASN A 365 -6.97 -3.97 18.09
CA ASN A 365 -5.81 -3.15 17.77
C ASN A 365 -4.50 -3.93 17.48
N MET A 366 -4.13 -4.91 18.32
CA MET A 366 -2.90 -5.68 18.13
C MET A 366 -2.92 -6.52 16.84
N LEU A 367 -4.07 -7.09 16.47
CA LEU A 367 -4.20 -7.83 15.22
C LEU A 367 -4.19 -6.89 14.02
N ASN A 368 -4.89 -5.76 14.12
CA ASN A 368 -4.88 -4.71 13.09
C ASN A 368 -3.45 -4.23 12.79
N PHE A 369 -2.68 -3.92 13.83
CA PHE A 369 -1.26 -3.54 13.78
C PHE A 369 -0.40 -4.62 13.09
N ILE A 370 -0.60 -5.91 13.40
CA ILE A 370 0.09 -7.02 12.71
C ILE A 370 -0.28 -7.08 11.23
N TRP A 371 -1.58 -6.98 10.87
CA TRP A 371 -2.00 -6.96 9.46
C TRP A 371 -1.41 -5.77 8.69
N HIS A 372 -1.21 -4.64 9.34
CA HIS A 372 -0.61 -3.44 8.75
C HIS A 372 0.92 -3.40 8.75
N GLY A 373 1.58 -4.51 9.10
CA GLY A 373 3.04 -4.64 9.01
C GLY A 373 3.78 -4.06 10.20
N PHE A 374 3.16 -4.10 11.39
CA PHE A 374 3.65 -3.48 12.63
C PHE A 374 3.66 -1.95 12.58
N HIS A 375 2.59 -1.36 12.02
CA HIS A 375 2.40 0.08 11.89
C HIS A 375 0.95 0.48 12.21
N VAL A 376 0.76 1.59 12.92
CA VAL A 376 -0.56 2.19 13.18
C VAL A 376 -0.95 3.06 11.98
N THR A 377 -1.94 2.62 11.20
CA THR A 377 -2.37 3.35 9.99
C THR A 377 -3.07 4.67 10.32
N ASN A 378 -2.58 5.77 9.77
CA ASN A 378 -3.38 6.98 9.61
C ASN A 378 -4.45 6.77 8.52
N GLN A 379 -5.73 6.91 8.89
CA GLN A 379 -6.94 6.63 8.12
C GLN A 379 -7.01 5.24 7.44
N LEU A 380 -8.18 4.90 6.89
CA LEU A 380 -8.42 3.65 6.17
C LEU A 380 -7.99 2.41 6.98
N PRO A 381 -8.42 2.20 8.24
CA PRO A 381 -7.83 1.21 9.15
C PRO A 381 -8.12 -0.26 8.81
N TYR A 382 -8.85 -0.54 7.73
CA TYR A 382 -9.35 -1.89 7.41
C TYR A 382 -8.96 -2.34 5.99
N ARG A 383 -7.74 -2.00 5.54
CA ARG A 383 -7.27 -2.17 4.14
C ARG A 383 -7.20 -3.64 3.68
N PHE A 384 -7.28 -4.61 4.59
CA PHE A 384 -7.36 -6.05 4.31
C PHE A 384 -8.80 -6.61 4.29
N SER A 385 -9.84 -5.80 4.54
CA SER A 385 -11.21 -6.31 4.72
C SER A 385 -11.86 -6.94 3.48
N PHE A 386 -11.34 -6.71 2.26
CA PHE A 386 -11.75 -7.43 1.05
C PHE A 386 -11.60 -8.97 1.16
N ILE A 387 -10.71 -9.44 2.04
CA ILE A 387 -10.49 -10.86 2.32
C ILE A 387 -11.75 -11.49 2.96
N PHE A 388 -12.49 -10.74 3.78
CA PHE A 388 -13.78 -11.18 4.31
C PHE A 388 -14.77 -11.41 3.18
N SER A 389 -14.89 -10.45 2.25
CA SER A 389 -15.75 -10.54 1.07
C SER A 389 -15.40 -11.72 0.16
N PHE A 390 -14.10 -12.00 -0.04
CA PHE A 390 -13.63 -13.18 -0.77
C PHE A 390 -14.13 -14.49 -0.13
N VAL A 391 -13.93 -14.66 1.19
CA VAL A 391 -14.34 -15.88 1.90
C VAL A 391 -15.86 -16.01 1.96
N LEU A 392 -16.58 -14.91 2.19
CA LEU A 392 -18.04 -14.84 2.22
C LEU A 392 -18.65 -15.23 0.87
N ALA A 393 -18.18 -14.63 -0.24
CA ALA A 393 -18.64 -14.98 -1.59
C ALA A 393 -18.31 -16.44 -1.96
N ALA A 394 -17.15 -16.95 -1.55
CA ALA A 394 -16.74 -18.34 -1.79
C ALA A 394 -17.62 -19.36 -1.01
N ALA A 395 -17.90 -19.09 0.26
CA ALA A 395 -18.78 -19.92 1.09
C ALA A 395 -20.24 -19.88 0.59
N ALA A 396 -20.73 -18.70 0.20
CA ALA A 396 -22.04 -18.54 -0.41
C ALA A 396 -22.15 -19.30 -1.75
N TYR A 397 -21.15 -19.22 -2.62
CA TYR A 397 -21.12 -20.00 -3.87
C TYR A 397 -21.13 -21.51 -3.59
N ARG A 398 -20.43 -21.98 -2.56
CA ARG A 398 -20.43 -23.39 -2.15
C ARG A 398 -21.82 -23.85 -1.69
N ALA A 399 -22.58 -23.01 -0.97
CA ALA A 399 -23.98 -23.31 -0.66
C ALA A 399 -24.85 -23.36 -1.93
N PHE A 400 -24.65 -22.42 -2.86
CA PHE A 400 -25.38 -22.37 -4.13
C PHE A 400 -25.11 -23.58 -5.03
N ASP A 401 -23.86 -24.03 -5.15
CA ASP A 401 -23.51 -25.27 -5.85
C ASP A 401 -24.23 -26.50 -5.27
N VAL A 402 -24.34 -26.59 -3.94
CA VAL A 402 -25.06 -27.69 -3.26
C VAL A 402 -26.57 -27.63 -3.53
N ILE A 403 -27.18 -26.43 -3.61
CA ILE A 403 -28.57 -26.26 -4.07
C ILE A 403 -28.72 -26.68 -5.54
N LEU A 404 -27.79 -26.28 -6.42
CA LEU A 404 -27.86 -26.61 -7.84
C LEU A 404 -27.62 -28.10 -8.14
N ARG A 405 -26.68 -28.76 -7.45
CA ARG A 405 -26.41 -30.19 -7.59
C ARG A 405 -27.56 -31.04 -7.02
N ASN A 406 -28.02 -30.75 -5.81
CA ASN A 406 -29.01 -31.60 -5.09
C ASN A 406 -30.47 -31.16 -5.24
N GLY A 407 -30.71 -30.02 -5.88
CA GLY A 407 -32.02 -29.37 -5.98
C GLY A 407 -32.43 -28.63 -4.70
N VAL A 408 -33.35 -27.67 -4.87
CA VAL A 408 -33.88 -26.86 -3.77
C VAL A 408 -34.68 -27.76 -2.80
N LYS A 409 -34.33 -27.69 -1.52
CA LYS A 409 -35.02 -28.36 -0.40
C LYS A 409 -35.66 -27.30 0.52
N ILE A 410 -36.83 -27.58 1.08
CA ILE A 410 -37.61 -26.60 1.86
C ILE A 410 -36.79 -26.04 3.04
N TYR A 411 -36.05 -26.91 3.75
CA TYR A 411 -35.17 -26.46 4.84
C TYR A 411 -34.10 -25.46 4.37
N GLN A 412 -33.60 -25.55 3.13
CA GLN A 412 -32.63 -24.58 2.61
C GLN A 412 -33.26 -23.21 2.39
N ILE A 413 -34.54 -23.14 2.01
CA ILE A 413 -35.27 -21.87 1.88
C ILE A 413 -35.45 -21.24 3.26
N VAL A 414 -35.82 -22.02 4.27
CA VAL A 414 -35.94 -21.53 5.66
C VAL A 414 -34.59 -21.02 6.17
N LEU A 415 -33.48 -21.69 5.85
CA LEU A 415 -32.12 -21.29 6.23
C LEU A 415 -31.60 -20.01 5.57
N LEU A 416 -32.26 -19.47 4.54
CA LEU A 416 -31.90 -18.17 3.95
C LEU A 416 -32.31 -16.98 4.86
N ILE A 417 -33.20 -17.19 5.82
CA ILE A 417 -33.83 -16.13 6.62
C ILE A 417 -33.00 -15.69 7.85
N PRO A 418 -32.43 -16.59 8.68
CA PRO A 418 -31.90 -16.21 10.00
C PRO A 418 -30.73 -15.22 9.96
N VAL A 419 -29.83 -15.32 8.97
CA VAL A 419 -28.63 -14.46 8.90
C VAL A 419 -29.02 -13.02 8.48
N PRO A 420 -29.76 -12.79 7.37
CA PRO A 420 -30.32 -11.46 7.09
C PRO A 420 -31.19 -10.92 8.24
N ALA A 421 -32.06 -11.73 8.84
CA ALA A 421 -32.91 -11.30 9.94
C ALA A 421 -32.10 -10.84 11.17
N ALA A 422 -30.98 -11.51 11.49
CA ALA A 422 -30.06 -11.07 12.53
C ALA A 422 -29.36 -9.75 12.18
N VAL A 423 -28.93 -9.55 10.93
CA VAL A 423 -28.33 -8.28 10.47
C VAL A 423 -29.33 -7.13 10.54
N PHE A 424 -30.58 -7.32 10.08
CA PHE A 424 -31.65 -6.32 10.24
C PHE A 424 -31.96 -6.03 11.71
N PHE A 425 -32.02 -7.06 12.56
CA PHE A 425 -32.25 -6.88 14.00
C PHE A 425 -31.11 -6.09 14.67
N LEU A 426 -29.85 -6.36 14.32
CA LEU A 426 -28.70 -5.63 14.86
C LEU A 426 -28.67 -4.18 14.37
N ASN A 427 -28.93 -3.95 13.08
CA ASN A 427 -29.02 -2.59 12.53
C ASN A 427 -30.16 -1.77 13.19
N TRP A 428 -31.32 -2.39 13.43
CA TRP A 428 -32.39 -1.79 14.24
C TRP A 428 -31.96 -1.57 15.70
N TYR A 429 -31.32 -2.56 16.33
CA TYR A 429 -30.89 -2.51 17.73
C TYR A 429 -29.94 -1.33 18.02
N ASN A 430 -28.97 -1.08 17.12
CA ASN A 430 -27.98 -0.01 17.29
C ASN A 430 -28.59 1.39 17.24
N ASN A 431 -29.64 1.56 16.42
CA ASN A 431 -30.24 2.85 16.12
C ASN A 431 -31.60 3.04 16.81
N ARG A 432 -31.93 2.25 17.85
CA ARG A 432 -33.29 2.16 18.44
C ARG A 432 -33.95 3.51 18.74
N ASP A 433 -33.20 4.43 19.31
CA ASP A 433 -33.71 5.72 19.78
C ASP A 433 -33.82 6.77 18.65
N SER A 434 -33.30 6.44 17.45
CA SER A 434 -33.27 7.28 16.25
C SER A 434 -33.59 6.48 14.96
N PHE A 435 -34.36 5.39 15.08
CA PHE A 435 -34.49 4.41 14.00
C PHE A 435 -35.36 4.91 12.84
N GLU A 436 -34.71 5.42 11.80
CA GLU A 436 -35.34 5.63 10.51
C GLU A 436 -35.32 4.36 9.66
N PHE A 437 -36.45 4.06 9.01
CA PHE A 437 -36.53 2.99 8.02
C PHE A 437 -35.94 3.48 6.68
N THR A 438 -34.61 3.59 6.63
CA THR A 438 -33.85 4.20 5.53
C THR A 438 -34.02 3.47 4.20
N GLN A 439 -33.67 4.15 3.10
CA GLN A 439 -33.72 3.56 1.76
C GLN A 439 -32.79 2.35 1.61
N ALA A 440 -31.67 2.30 2.36
CA ALA A 440 -30.77 1.16 2.41
C ALA A 440 -31.46 -0.07 3.01
N ILE A 441 -32.12 0.09 4.17
CA ILE A 441 -32.84 -1.00 4.85
C ILE A 441 -34.01 -1.49 3.99
N LYS A 442 -34.80 -0.57 3.42
CA LYS A 442 -35.89 -0.87 2.48
C LYS A 442 -35.40 -1.72 1.30
N SER A 443 -34.33 -1.28 0.63
CA SER A 443 -33.80 -1.96 -0.56
C SER A 443 -33.19 -3.32 -0.23
N SER A 444 -32.43 -3.41 0.87
CA SER A 444 -31.90 -4.68 1.39
C SER A 444 -33.02 -5.67 1.74
N LEU A 445 -34.13 -5.21 2.32
CA LEU A 445 -35.27 -6.07 2.66
C LEU A 445 -36.00 -6.56 1.39
N ILE A 446 -36.22 -5.67 0.42
CA ILE A 446 -36.85 -5.99 -0.87
C ILE A 446 -36.01 -7.01 -1.65
N ILE A 447 -34.69 -6.83 -1.78
CA ILE A 447 -33.86 -7.79 -2.52
C ILE A 447 -33.75 -9.13 -1.77
N THR A 448 -33.71 -9.12 -0.43
CA THR A 448 -33.75 -10.36 0.38
C THR A 448 -35.06 -11.12 0.14
N GLY A 449 -36.19 -10.40 0.11
CA GLY A 449 -37.50 -10.96 -0.28
C GLY A 449 -37.50 -11.52 -1.69
N ALA A 450 -36.91 -10.81 -2.66
CA ALA A 450 -36.78 -11.28 -4.04
C ALA A 450 -35.94 -12.58 -4.13
N TYR A 451 -34.82 -12.67 -3.41
CA TYR A 451 -34.03 -13.91 -3.35
C TYR A 451 -34.83 -15.07 -2.76
N LEU A 452 -35.56 -14.87 -1.65
CA LEU A 452 -36.45 -15.89 -1.07
C LEU A 452 -37.51 -16.34 -2.09
N LEU A 453 -38.17 -15.40 -2.77
CA LEU A 453 -39.18 -15.69 -3.81
C LEU A 453 -38.58 -16.46 -5.00
N ILE A 454 -37.35 -16.15 -5.43
CA ILE A 454 -36.65 -16.88 -6.50
C ILE A 454 -36.40 -18.34 -6.09
N PHE A 455 -35.95 -18.61 -4.87
CA PHE A 455 -35.75 -19.99 -4.39
C PHE A 455 -37.08 -20.74 -4.16
N ILE A 456 -38.14 -20.04 -3.71
CA ILE A 456 -39.50 -20.60 -3.59
C ILE A 456 -40.07 -20.96 -4.98
N ALA A 457 -39.98 -20.06 -5.96
CA ALA A 457 -40.41 -20.32 -7.33
C ALA A 457 -39.62 -21.48 -7.96
N ALA A 458 -38.30 -21.52 -7.77
CA ALA A 458 -37.45 -22.63 -8.21
C ALA A 458 -37.75 -23.98 -7.51
N LYS A 459 -38.53 -23.96 -6.42
CA LYS A 459 -39.02 -25.16 -5.72
C LYS A 459 -40.43 -25.57 -6.15
N ILE A 460 -41.36 -24.63 -6.29
CA ILE A 460 -42.78 -24.89 -6.54
C ILE A 460 -43.07 -25.09 -8.05
N PHE A 461 -42.37 -24.37 -8.93
CA PHE A 461 -42.68 -24.39 -10.36
C PHE A 461 -42.34 -25.77 -11.00
N PRO A 462 -43.24 -26.35 -11.83
CA PRO A 462 -43.13 -27.73 -12.31
C PRO A 462 -42.11 -27.93 -13.46
N PHE A 463 -40.82 -27.70 -13.16
CA PHE A 463 -39.73 -27.88 -14.10
C PHE A 463 -39.54 -29.35 -14.51
N LYS A 464 -39.96 -29.71 -15.74
CA LYS A 464 -39.85 -31.06 -16.34
C LYS A 464 -38.43 -31.68 -16.31
N LYS A 465 -37.37 -30.88 -16.17
CA LYS A 465 -35.97 -31.33 -16.05
C LYS A 465 -35.19 -30.44 -15.08
N GLY A 466 -34.40 -31.03 -14.18
CA GLY A 466 -33.57 -30.28 -13.21
C GLY A 466 -32.57 -29.29 -13.84
N ARG A 467 -32.10 -29.59 -15.06
CA ARG A 467 -31.25 -28.67 -15.85
C ARG A 467 -31.99 -27.37 -16.22
N ALA A 468 -33.30 -27.42 -16.48
CA ALA A 468 -34.10 -26.24 -16.79
C ALA A 468 -34.34 -25.38 -15.55
N ARG A 469 -34.67 -26.00 -14.41
CA ARG A 469 -34.73 -25.32 -13.10
C ARG A 469 -33.42 -24.59 -12.80
N ASN A 470 -32.28 -25.27 -12.95
CA ASN A 470 -30.97 -24.69 -12.66
C ASN A 470 -30.62 -23.53 -13.62
N ALA A 471 -31.00 -23.62 -14.89
CA ALA A 471 -30.81 -22.51 -15.84
C ALA A 471 -31.66 -21.29 -15.47
N ALA A 472 -32.95 -21.49 -15.15
CA ALA A 472 -33.84 -20.42 -14.69
C ALA A 472 -33.36 -19.81 -13.36
N LEU A 473 -32.99 -20.64 -12.38
CA LEU A 473 -32.46 -20.18 -11.10
C LEU A 473 -31.17 -19.36 -11.27
N ASN A 474 -30.22 -19.83 -12.09
CA ASN A 474 -29.01 -19.07 -12.41
C ASN A 474 -29.33 -17.73 -13.09
N PHE A 475 -30.30 -17.68 -14.00
CA PHE A 475 -30.69 -16.46 -14.69
C PHE A 475 -31.36 -15.45 -13.75
N CYS A 476 -32.34 -15.88 -12.95
CA CYS A 476 -33.02 -15.00 -11.99
C CYS A 476 -32.06 -14.50 -10.90
N ILE A 477 -31.16 -15.36 -10.40
CA ILE A 477 -30.11 -14.95 -9.45
C ILE A 477 -29.13 -13.97 -10.11
N ALA A 478 -28.71 -14.21 -11.36
CA ALA A 478 -27.85 -13.26 -12.07
C ALA A 478 -28.53 -11.90 -12.26
N ALA A 479 -29.79 -11.86 -12.68
CA ALA A 479 -30.54 -10.61 -12.84
C ALA A 479 -30.69 -9.84 -11.51
N ALA A 480 -31.05 -10.54 -10.42
CA ALA A 480 -31.23 -9.93 -9.11
C ALA A 480 -29.89 -9.41 -8.53
N VAL A 481 -28.82 -10.22 -8.59
CA VAL A 481 -27.49 -9.83 -8.09
C VAL A 481 -26.90 -8.67 -8.92
N LEU A 482 -27.02 -8.71 -10.25
CA LEU A 482 -26.50 -7.61 -11.07
C LEU A 482 -27.29 -6.32 -10.84
N THR A 483 -28.60 -6.40 -10.56
CA THR A 483 -29.39 -5.24 -10.11
C THR A 483 -28.90 -4.72 -8.76
N GLU A 484 -28.76 -5.60 -7.76
CA GLU A 484 -28.24 -5.25 -6.43
C GLU A 484 -26.86 -4.59 -6.52
N VAL A 485 -25.91 -5.23 -7.18
CA VAL A 485 -24.54 -4.73 -7.33
C VAL A 485 -24.50 -3.42 -8.12
N THR A 486 -25.34 -3.22 -9.14
CA THR A 486 -25.44 -1.93 -9.85
C THR A 486 -25.89 -0.81 -8.91
N SER A 487 -26.95 -1.03 -8.12
CA SER A 487 -27.42 -0.03 -7.15
C SER A 487 -26.39 0.25 -6.05
N ASN A 488 -25.70 -0.77 -5.55
CA ASN A 488 -24.61 -0.57 -4.58
C ASN A 488 -23.47 0.25 -5.22
N THR A 489 -23.12 -0.03 -6.48
CA THR A 489 -22.04 0.69 -7.18
C THR A 489 -22.37 2.17 -7.35
N LEU A 490 -23.61 2.50 -7.73
CA LEU A 490 -24.09 3.89 -7.80
C LEU A 490 -23.91 4.60 -6.44
N VAL A 491 -24.43 4.02 -5.36
CA VAL A 491 -24.29 4.55 -3.98
C VAL A 491 -22.80 4.70 -3.59
N GLY A 492 -21.95 3.75 -3.94
CA GLY A 492 -20.50 3.83 -3.69
C GLY A 492 -19.84 5.01 -4.40
N THR A 493 -20.07 5.15 -5.72
CA THR A 493 -19.52 6.28 -6.50
C THR A 493 -20.09 7.64 -6.09
N GLU A 494 -21.31 7.68 -5.56
CA GLU A 494 -21.89 8.87 -4.95
C GLU A 494 -21.26 9.19 -3.58
N THR A 495 -20.97 8.17 -2.77
CA THR A 495 -20.37 8.32 -1.43
C THR A 495 -18.89 8.73 -1.48
N VAL A 496 -18.14 8.24 -2.48
CA VAL A 496 -16.74 8.66 -2.72
C VAL A 496 -16.66 10.08 -3.30
N GLY A 497 -17.68 10.49 -4.06
CA GLY A 497 -17.72 11.80 -4.71
C GLY A 497 -16.82 11.90 -5.95
N THR A 498 -16.68 13.13 -6.44
CA THR A 498 -15.92 13.50 -7.65
C THR A 498 -15.24 14.84 -7.44
N SER A 499 -14.23 15.15 -8.26
CA SER A 499 -13.76 16.53 -8.48
C SER A 499 -13.98 16.94 -9.94
N VAL A 500 -13.69 18.19 -10.30
CA VAL A 500 -13.88 18.72 -11.66
C VAL A 500 -12.69 18.34 -12.56
N TYR A 501 -12.93 17.91 -13.80
CA TYR A 501 -11.90 17.51 -14.76
C TYR A 501 -11.21 18.74 -15.37
N SER A 502 -11.96 19.71 -15.89
CA SER A 502 -11.45 20.94 -16.52
C SER A 502 -10.54 21.79 -15.62
N GLN A 503 -10.64 21.65 -14.29
CA GLN A 503 -9.89 22.44 -13.32
C GLN A 503 -8.56 21.81 -12.86
N TYR A 504 -8.22 20.61 -13.33
CA TYR A 504 -7.05 19.86 -12.85
C TYR A 504 -6.04 19.53 -13.96
N PRO A 505 -4.73 19.79 -13.77
CA PRO A 505 -4.16 20.60 -12.70
C PRO A 505 -4.49 22.09 -12.91
N ALA A 506 -4.69 22.85 -11.83
CA ALA A 506 -5.13 24.25 -11.96
C ALA A 506 -4.08 25.10 -12.69
N LYS A 507 -4.50 25.89 -13.68
CA LYS A 507 -3.60 26.67 -14.56
C LYS A 507 -2.59 25.80 -15.33
N GLY A 508 -2.92 24.55 -15.63
CA GLY A 508 -2.01 23.59 -16.29
C GLY A 508 -1.41 24.11 -17.60
N GLU A 509 -2.21 24.75 -18.45
CA GLU A 509 -1.79 25.34 -19.73
C GLU A 509 -0.84 26.53 -19.54
N GLN A 510 -1.19 27.47 -18.65
CA GLN A 510 -0.35 28.62 -18.31
C GLN A 510 0.99 28.18 -17.71
N VAL A 511 0.96 27.21 -16.78
CA VAL A 511 2.18 26.66 -16.17
C VAL A 511 3.04 25.91 -17.19
N SER A 512 2.46 25.07 -18.06
CA SER A 512 3.22 24.37 -19.12
C SER A 512 3.92 25.36 -20.03
N THR A 513 3.20 26.42 -20.45
CA THR A 513 3.76 27.48 -21.29
C THR A 513 4.99 28.13 -20.65
N LEU A 514 4.91 28.51 -19.37
CA LEU A 514 6.02 29.14 -18.65
C LEU A 514 7.18 28.18 -18.39
N LEU A 515 6.91 26.89 -18.11
CA LEU A 515 7.95 25.87 -17.97
C LEU A 515 8.67 25.57 -19.28
N GLU A 516 7.93 25.48 -20.40
CA GLU A 516 8.49 25.30 -21.74
C GLU A 516 9.34 26.50 -22.17
N ASP A 517 8.85 27.72 -21.97
CA ASP A 517 9.62 28.93 -22.31
C ASP A 517 10.83 29.12 -21.39
N THR A 518 10.77 28.68 -20.14
CA THR A 518 11.96 28.60 -19.28
C THR A 518 12.97 27.60 -19.84
N ALA A 519 12.54 26.37 -20.15
CA ALA A 519 13.39 25.31 -20.69
C ALA A 519 13.95 25.59 -22.10
N ARG A 520 13.39 26.57 -22.83
CA ARG A 520 13.91 27.08 -24.11
C ARG A 520 14.98 28.16 -23.95
N ASN A 521 14.93 28.93 -22.86
CA ASN A 521 15.76 30.13 -22.66
C ASN A 521 16.86 29.95 -21.60
N ASP A 522 16.71 29.00 -20.67
CA ASP A 522 17.77 28.60 -19.74
C ASP A 522 18.68 27.53 -20.37
N SER A 523 19.99 27.74 -20.29
CA SER A 523 21.01 26.81 -20.79
C SER A 523 21.48 25.79 -19.76
N ASP A 524 21.09 25.93 -18.50
CA ASP A 524 21.62 25.11 -17.41
C ASP A 524 21.08 23.68 -17.44
N LEU A 525 21.99 22.70 -17.33
CA LEU A 525 21.65 21.26 -17.30
C LEU A 525 20.79 20.89 -16.08
N PHE A 526 20.85 21.70 -15.02
CA PHE A 526 20.02 21.56 -13.84
C PHE A 526 19.69 22.92 -13.20
N TYR A 527 18.40 23.13 -12.98
CA TYR A 527 17.84 24.15 -12.12
C TYR A 527 16.64 23.55 -11.36
N ARG A 528 16.21 24.19 -10.26
CA ARG A 528 14.91 23.92 -9.63
C ARG A 528 13.90 25.03 -9.91
N THR A 529 12.64 24.64 -9.89
CA THR A 529 11.47 25.52 -9.99
C THR A 529 10.50 25.16 -8.88
N GLU A 530 9.76 26.11 -8.30
CA GLU A 530 8.70 25.78 -7.34
C GLU A 530 7.55 26.79 -7.39
N MET A 531 6.40 26.46 -6.80
CA MET A 531 5.20 27.29 -6.84
C MET A 531 4.95 28.08 -5.55
N THR A 532 4.42 29.30 -5.65
CA THR A 532 4.09 30.15 -4.49
C THR A 532 3.00 29.59 -3.58
N GLY A 533 2.32 28.53 -4.01
CA GLY A 533 1.33 27.80 -3.25
C GLY A 533 0.96 26.47 -3.92
N THR A 534 0.86 25.42 -3.12
CA THR A 534 0.45 24.07 -3.54
C THR A 534 -1.00 24.06 -4.02
N TYR A 535 -1.25 23.53 -5.23
CA TYR A 535 -2.56 23.03 -5.63
C TYR A 535 -2.66 21.57 -5.14
N THR A 536 -1.91 20.66 -5.76
CA THR A 536 -1.63 19.33 -5.18
C THR A 536 -0.46 19.43 -4.18
N LEU A 537 -0.31 18.40 -3.34
CA LEU A 537 0.83 18.32 -2.40
C LEU A 537 2.09 17.70 -3.04
N ASN A 538 2.10 17.52 -4.36
CA ASN A 538 3.23 17.08 -5.16
C ASN A 538 3.19 17.81 -6.53
N ASP A 539 3.10 19.14 -6.54
CA ASP A 539 2.91 19.91 -7.77
C ASP A 539 4.06 19.71 -8.78
N SER A 540 5.30 19.58 -8.32
CA SER A 540 6.45 19.13 -9.11
C SER A 540 6.15 17.89 -9.96
N ALA A 541 5.52 16.90 -9.33
CA ALA A 541 5.08 15.65 -9.95
C ALA A 541 3.78 15.79 -10.77
N ALA A 542 2.99 16.85 -10.57
CA ALA A 542 1.75 17.08 -11.30
C ALA A 542 1.95 17.88 -12.60
N TYR A 543 2.83 18.89 -12.57
CA TYR A 543 3.10 19.78 -13.72
C TYR A 543 4.40 19.44 -14.47
N GLY A 544 5.33 18.68 -13.89
CA GLY A 544 6.56 18.24 -14.57
C GLY A 544 7.74 19.19 -14.41
N TYR A 545 8.10 19.51 -13.17
CA TYR A 545 9.26 20.34 -12.86
C TYR A 545 10.07 19.80 -11.68
N ARG A 546 11.35 20.19 -11.61
CA ARG A 546 12.29 19.79 -10.55
C ARG A 546 12.07 20.64 -9.29
N GLY A 547 11.09 20.24 -8.48
CA GLY A 547 10.69 20.97 -7.29
C GLY A 547 11.52 20.68 -6.05
N VAL A 548 10.92 21.02 -4.91
CA VAL A 548 11.41 20.67 -3.57
C VAL A 548 10.31 20.05 -2.69
N SER A 549 9.03 20.20 -3.06
CA SER A 549 7.86 19.79 -2.29
C SER A 549 7.44 18.32 -2.48
N GLN A 550 6.98 17.67 -1.40
CA GLN A 550 6.52 16.28 -1.39
C GLN A 550 5.45 15.98 -0.32
N PHE A 551 4.49 15.12 -0.68
CA PHE A 551 3.66 14.35 0.25
C PHE A 551 3.65 12.88 -0.18
N SER A 552 4.29 12.00 0.58
CA SER A 552 4.43 10.57 0.24
C SER A 552 4.59 9.72 1.50
N SER A 553 4.01 8.53 1.55
CA SER A 553 4.31 7.54 2.59
C SER A 553 5.76 7.03 2.55
N SER A 554 6.53 7.41 1.52
CA SER A 554 7.97 7.19 1.37
C SER A 554 8.79 8.46 1.61
N ALA A 555 8.21 9.53 2.18
CA ALA A 555 8.92 10.78 2.45
C ALA A 555 10.05 10.61 3.47
N ASN A 556 11.22 11.17 3.17
CA ASN A 556 12.40 11.11 4.03
C ASN A 556 12.20 11.98 5.28
N VAL A 557 12.30 11.36 6.47
CA VAL A 557 12.03 12.03 7.75
C VAL A 557 13.07 13.10 8.10
N SER A 558 14.34 12.90 7.71
CA SER A 558 15.40 13.90 7.89
C SER A 558 15.13 15.17 7.08
N VAL A 559 14.75 15.03 5.80
CA VAL A 559 14.37 16.18 4.95
C VAL A 559 13.17 16.92 5.54
N THR A 560 12.19 16.16 6.05
CA THR A 560 11.01 16.71 6.74
C THR A 560 11.40 17.55 7.97
N ARG A 561 12.39 17.10 8.77
CA ARG A 561 12.91 17.86 9.93
C ARG A 561 13.73 19.07 9.53
N LEU A 562 14.53 18.99 8.46
CA LEU A 562 15.27 20.14 7.94
C LEU A 562 14.32 21.24 7.45
N PHE A 563 13.29 20.89 6.67
CA PHE A 563 12.28 21.85 6.22
C PHE A 563 11.58 22.54 7.41
N ARG A 564 11.25 21.79 8.46
CA ARG A 564 10.68 22.36 9.70
C ARG A 564 11.64 23.35 10.39
N ARG A 565 12.95 23.04 10.44
CA ARG A 565 13.98 23.92 11.04
C ARG A 565 14.27 25.18 10.20
N LEU A 566 14.19 25.08 8.87
CA LEU A 566 14.21 26.22 7.94
C LEU A 566 12.90 27.05 7.98
N GLY A 567 11.90 26.65 8.78
CA GLY A 567 10.63 27.35 8.91
C GLY A 567 9.63 27.11 7.78
N LEU A 568 9.88 26.13 6.90
CA LEU A 568 8.93 25.68 5.88
C LEU A 568 7.86 24.75 6.50
N TYR A 569 6.73 24.61 5.81
CA TYR A 569 5.68 23.66 6.21
C TYR A 569 6.23 22.23 6.13
N ALA A 570 6.22 21.52 7.26
CA ALA A 570 6.62 20.12 7.33
C ALA A 570 5.95 19.36 8.49
N SER A 571 5.65 18.08 8.25
CA SER A 571 4.99 17.19 9.21
C SER A 571 5.46 15.74 9.02
N GLU A 572 6.17 15.22 10.02
CA GLU A 572 6.65 13.83 10.03
C GLU A 572 5.48 12.83 10.05
N ALA A 573 4.53 13.01 10.96
CA ALA A 573 3.31 12.21 11.02
C ALA A 573 2.38 12.43 9.79
N GLY A 574 2.41 13.64 9.21
CA GLY A 574 1.75 13.95 7.95
C GLY A 574 2.45 13.43 6.70
N ASN A 575 3.67 12.86 6.85
CA ASN A 575 4.57 12.37 5.81
C ASN A 575 4.74 13.36 4.63
N ARG A 576 4.93 14.65 4.95
CA ARG A 576 4.96 15.74 3.98
C ARG A 576 5.88 16.89 4.39
N TYR A 577 6.44 17.56 3.40
CA TYR A 577 7.16 18.83 3.50
C TYR A 577 6.96 19.58 2.18
N TYR A 578 6.65 20.88 2.23
CA TYR A 578 6.44 21.65 1.00
C TYR A 578 6.76 23.13 1.16
N TYR A 579 7.13 23.72 0.04
CA TYR A 579 7.40 25.14 -0.12
C TYR A 579 6.09 25.94 -0.27
N ARG A 580 6.18 27.24 -0.01
CA ARG A 580 5.15 28.23 -0.33
C ARG A 580 5.84 29.54 -0.71
N THR A 581 6.43 30.21 0.28
CA THR A 581 7.30 31.36 0.12
C THR A 581 8.34 31.29 1.24
N ALA A 582 9.56 31.72 0.98
CA ALA A 582 10.64 31.81 1.96
C ALA A 582 11.62 32.91 1.55
N GLY A 583 12.42 33.38 2.51
CA GLY A 583 13.50 34.34 2.25
C GLY A 583 14.65 33.71 1.46
N PRO A 584 15.55 34.54 0.90
CA PRO A 584 16.54 34.12 -0.09
C PRO A 584 17.50 33.05 0.44
N VAL A 585 17.89 33.10 1.72
CA VAL A 585 18.72 32.05 2.37
C VAL A 585 18.17 30.63 2.15
N VAL A 586 16.86 30.45 2.24
CA VAL A 586 16.21 29.14 2.00
C VAL A 586 16.10 28.82 0.51
N ASN A 587 15.83 29.83 -0.32
CA ASN A 587 15.71 29.65 -1.77
C ASN A 587 17.06 29.24 -2.38
N ASP A 588 18.14 29.89 -1.95
CA ASP A 588 19.49 29.75 -2.46
C ASP A 588 20.11 28.43 -1.97
N LEU A 589 19.99 28.12 -0.67
CA LEU A 589 20.42 26.83 -0.09
C LEU A 589 19.76 25.62 -0.77
N LEU A 590 18.50 25.75 -1.20
CA LEU A 590 17.79 24.70 -1.91
C LEU A 590 18.05 24.70 -3.43
N GLY A 591 18.62 25.78 -3.99
CA GLY A 591 18.88 25.94 -5.43
C GLY A 591 17.63 26.29 -6.26
N LEU A 592 16.67 27.01 -5.68
CA LEU A 592 15.45 27.49 -6.34
C LEU A 592 15.76 28.67 -7.28
N LYS A 593 16.02 28.36 -8.56
CA LYS A 593 16.27 29.36 -9.62
C LYS A 593 14.99 30.03 -10.12
N TYR A 594 13.84 29.35 -10.07
CA TYR A 594 12.56 29.87 -10.57
C TYR A 594 11.39 29.68 -9.60
N ILE A 595 10.52 30.67 -9.50
CA ILE A 595 9.30 30.64 -8.68
C ILE A 595 8.09 31.04 -9.54
N ILE A 596 7.04 30.21 -9.53
CA ILE A 596 5.80 30.45 -10.28
C ILE A 596 4.66 30.84 -9.33
N SER A 597 4.09 32.02 -9.54
CA SER A 597 2.84 32.45 -8.88
C SER A 597 1.64 32.17 -9.78
N LYS A 598 0.70 31.33 -9.33
CA LYS A 598 -0.49 30.91 -10.09
C LYS A 598 -1.66 31.90 -10.06
N TYR A 599 -1.62 32.90 -9.17
CA TYR A 599 -2.77 33.76 -8.85
C TYR A 599 -2.34 35.21 -8.57
N GLY A 600 -1.84 35.89 -9.60
CA GLY A 600 -1.35 37.27 -9.49
C GLY A 600 0.14 37.39 -9.18
N MET A 601 0.63 38.63 -9.23
CA MET A 601 2.04 38.96 -8.96
C MET A 601 2.38 38.82 -7.47
N LEU A 602 3.66 38.50 -7.20
CA LEU A 602 4.27 38.70 -5.89
C LEU A 602 4.47 40.20 -5.62
N ASN A 603 4.16 40.63 -4.40
CA ASN A 603 4.31 42.00 -3.89
C ASN A 603 5.39 42.07 -2.79
N SER A 604 6.39 41.19 -2.88
CA SER A 604 7.46 40.99 -1.89
C SER A 604 8.64 40.27 -2.56
N GLU A 605 9.79 40.23 -1.88
CA GLU A 605 11.05 39.64 -2.38
C GLU A 605 11.56 40.28 -3.68
N THR A 606 11.15 41.51 -4.01
CA THR A 606 11.41 42.15 -5.31
C THR A 606 12.88 42.54 -5.55
N GLU A 607 13.70 42.59 -4.51
CA GLU A 607 15.17 42.71 -4.62
C GLU A 607 15.85 41.37 -4.95
N HIS A 608 15.20 40.24 -4.66
CA HIS A 608 15.74 38.88 -4.82
C HIS A 608 15.13 38.10 -6.00
N LEU A 609 13.88 38.43 -6.38
CA LEU A 609 13.09 37.73 -7.40
C LEU A 609 12.75 38.64 -8.58
N GLN A 610 13.55 38.59 -9.65
CA GLN A 610 13.28 39.30 -10.89
C GLN A 610 12.09 38.68 -11.63
N TYR A 611 11.06 39.49 -11.91
CA TYR A 611 9.98 39.10 -12.83
C TYR A 611 10.52 38.85 -14.26
N ILE A 612 10.15 37.72 -14.86
CA ILE A 612 10.57 37.33 -16.21
C ILE A 612 9.42 37.42 -17.22
N SER A 613 8.31 36.72 -16.98
CA SER A 613 7.19 36.64 -17.92
C SER A 613 5.90 36.19 -17.23
N SER A 614 4.77 36.29 -17.94
CA SER A 614 3.47 35.79 -17.48
C SER A 614 2.70 35.08 -18.59
N SER A 615 1.77 34.23 -18.17
CA SER A 615 0.74 33.62 -19.01
C SER A 615 -0.59 33.82 -18.28
N ASP A 616 -1.47 34.64 -18.86
CA ASP A 616 -2.63 35.25 -18.20
C ASP A 616 -2.29 35.89 -16.83
N ASP A 617 -2.83 35.32 -15.75
CA ASP A 617 -2.68 35.70 -14.34
C ASP A 617 -1.66 34.82 -13.58
N THR A 618 -0.91 33.98 -14.31
CA THR A 618 0.20 33.18 -13.79
C THR A 618 1.52 33.85 -14.18
N TYR A 619 2.41 34.08 -13.21
CA TYR A 619 3.63 34.86 -13.35
C TYR A 619 4.84 34.01 -12.95
N ILE A 620 5.95 34.10 -13.69
CA ILE A 620 7.22 33.44 -13.33
C ILE A 620 8.31 34.47 -13.01
N TYR A 621 9.01 34.18 -11.92
CA TYR A 621 10.11 34.96 -11.37
C TYR A 621 11.38 34.12 -11.41
N ARG A 622 12.51 34.76 -11.70
CA ARG A 622 13.85 34.19 -11.57
C ARG A 622 14.47 34.73 -10.29
N ASN A 623 15.03 33.83 -9.50
CA ASN A 623 15.99 34.18 -8.47
C ASN A 623 17.32 34.51 -9.15
N ASP A 624 17.90 35.67 -8.87
CA ASP A 624 19.16 36.12 -9.50
C ASP A 624 20.41 35.62 -8.76
N LYS A 625 20.26 34.98 -7.58
CA LYS A 625 21.36 34.45 -6.75
C LYS A 625 21.17 32.99 -6.27
N PRO A 626 20.64 32.04 -7.06
CA PRO A 626 20.53 30.65 -6.64
C PRO A 626 21.92 30.02 -6.55
N LEU A 627 22.25 29.41 -5.41
CA LEU A 627 23.39 28.50 -5.35
C LEU A 627 23.07 27.25 -6.18
N SER A 628 24.09 26.70 -6.82
CA SER A 628 23.97 25.52 -7.68
C SER A 628 23.69 24.25 -6.89
N LEU A 629 23.54 23.11 -7.58
CA LEU A 629 23.23 21.82 -6.96
C LEU A 629 24.26 21.37 -5.90
N GLY A 630 25.48 21.91 -5.91
CA GLY A 630 26.42 21.77 -4.81
C GLY A 630 27.51 22.83 -4.80
N PHE A 631 28.03 23.14 -3.61
CA PHE A 631 29.00 24.21 -3.37
C PHE A 631 29.77 23.94 -2.08
N MET A 632 30.93 24.58 -1.91
CA MET A 632 31.74 24.40 -0.71
C MET A 632 31.17 25.12 0.51
N MET A 633 31.34 24.49 1.66
CA MET A 633 31.12 25.04 3.00
C MET A 633 32.34 24.75 3.87
N ASN A 634 32.62 25.63 4.83
CA ASN A 634 33.56 25.39 5.93
C ASN A 634 33.15 24.12 6.74
N LYS A 635 34.12 23.43 7.37
CA LYS A 635 33.90 22.08 7.93
C LYS A 635 32.99 22.08 9.16
N GLU A 636 32.97 23.20 9.87
CA GLU A 636 32.17 23.42 11.08
C GLU A 636 30.66 23.40 10.81
N ILE A 637 30.21 23.39 9.53
CA ILE A 637 28.81 23.08 9.17
C ILE A 637 28.32 21.71 9.66
N LEU A 638 29.24 20.77 9.92
CA LEU A 638 28.90 19.47 10.51
C LEU A 638 28.53 19.57 12.00
N GLU A 639 28.73 20.73 12.63
CA GLU A 639 28.38 21.01 14.04
C GLU A 639 27.01 21.70 14.21
N VAL A 640 26.26 21.94 13.12
CA VAL A 640 24.91 22.55 13.18
C VAL A 640 23.95 21.73 14.07
N PRO A 641 23.30 22.34 15.10
CA PRO A 641 22.40 21.62 16.01
C PRO A 641 21.21 20.92 15.34
N ASP A 642 20.90 19.71 15.81
CA ASP A 642 19.79 18.86 15.34
C ASP A 642 18.62 18.83 16.36
N GLU A 643 18.21 20.02 16.82
CA GLU A 643 17.18 20.17 17.87
C GLU A 643 15.76 20.45 17.34
N ASP A 644 14.75 19.92 18.03
CA ASP A 644 13.34 20.06 17.66
C ASP A 644 12.73 21.45 17.97
N ALA A 645 13.26 22.18 18.97
CA ALA A 645 12.58 23.29 19.64
C ALA A 645 13.04 24.70 19.20
N PHE A 646 13.14 24.93 17.89
CA PHE A 646 13.97 26.00 17.34
C PHE A 646 13.21 27.30 16.91
N ASN A 647 13.97 28.37 16.61
CA ASN A 647 13.55 29.64 16.00
C ASN A 647 14.22 29.77 14.60
N PRO A 648 13.49 29.66 13.48
CA PRO A 648 14.09 29.37 12.17
C PRO A 648 15.07 30.45 11.64
N PHE A 649 14.97 31.69 12.11
CA PHE A 649 15.91 32.76 11.72
C PHE A 649 17.30 32.56 12.32
N GLU A 650 17.38 32.11 13.58
CA GLU A 650 18.68 31.78 14.19
C GLU A 650 19.29 30.52 13.57
N TYR A 651 18.48 29.66 12.94
CA TYR A 651 18.95 28.43 12.29
C TYR A 651 19.66 28.77 10.98
N GLN A 652 19.11 29.77 10.27
CA GLN A 652 19.74 30.37 9.11
C GLN A 652 20.99 31.15 9.51
N ASN A 653 20.99 31.87 10.64
CA ASN A 653 22.21 32.48 11.20
C ASN A 653 23.30 31.44 11.49
N ASP A 654 22.98 30.35 12.20
CA ASP A 654 23.94 29.29 12.51
C ASP A 654 24.44 28.56 11.25
N ILE A 655 23.56 28.28 10.29
CA ILE A 655 23.97 27.73 8.98
C ILE A 655 24.94 28.68 8.26
N ILE A 656 24.64 29.97 8.19
CA ILE A 656 25.50 30.94 7.48
C ILE A 656 26.86 31.07 8.18
N ARG A 657 26.85 31.23 9.50
CA ARG A 657 28.05 31.34 10.34
C ARG A 657 28.96 30.12 10.20
N LEU A 658 28.40 28.91 10.22
CA LEU A 658 29.14 27.65 10.12
C LEU A 658 29.45 27.22 8.67
N ALA A 659 28.71 27.69 7.68
CA ALA A 659 29.00 27.44 6.26
C ALA A 659 30.12 28.35 5.73
N THR A 660 30.21 29.58 6.23
CA THR A 660 31.14 30.61 5.74
C THR A 660 32.32 30.90 6.69
N GLY A 661 32.31 30.35 7.90
CA GLY A 661 33.27 30.67 8.95
C GLY A 661 33.20 32.12 9.48
N ALA A 662 32.15 32.88 9.14
CA ALA A 662 32.06 34.31 9.40
C ALA A 662 31.16 34.64 10.61
N ASP A 663 31.69 35.44 11.54
CA ASP A 663 31.01 35.78 12.80
C ASP A 663 30.09 37.00 12.66
N TYR A 664 28.93 36.80 12.01
CA TYR A 664 27.83 37.77 11.95
C TYR A 664 26.44 37.11 11.92
N SER A 665 25.41 37.88 12.23
CA SER A 665 24.00 37.48 12.12
C SER A 665 23.38 38.12 10.88
N THR A 666 22.92 37.31 9.93
CA THR A 666 22.21 37.77 8.73
C THR A 666 20.76 38.15 9.03
N PHE A 667 20.11 37.48 9.98
CA PHE A 667 18.80 37.86 10.49
C PHE A 667 18.93 38.51 11.88
N VAL A 668 18.36 39.70 12.05
CA VAL A 668 18.36 40.47 13.30
C VAL A 668 16.93 40.61 13.86
N ALA A 669 16.75 40.28 15.14
CA ALA A 669 15.44 40.21 15.80
C ALA A 669 14.79 41.60 15.99
N GLN A 670 13.64 41.83 15.37
CA GLN A 670 12.91 43.11 15.43
C GLN A 670 11.84 43.12 16.53
N PRO A 671 11.70 44.22 17.29
CA PRO A 671 10.67 44.38 18.31
C PRO A 671 9.32 44.80 17.70
N VAL A 672 8.23 44.46 18.37
CA VAL A 672 6.90 45.05 18.13
C VAL A 672 6.96 46.54 18.48
N GLU A 673 6.55 47.39 17.56
CA GLU A 673 6.43 48.85 17.77
C GLU A 673 5.10 49.20 18.45
N LEU A 674 4.00 48.72 17.86
CA LEU A 674 2.64 48.95 18.34
C LEU A 674 1.84 47.64 18.23
N VAL A 675 0.88 47.45 19.13
CA VAL A 675 -0.09 46.35 19.02
C VAL A 675 -1.50 46.84 19.37
N SER A 676 -2.50 46.33 18.65
CA SER A 676 -3.90 46.48 19.02
C SER A 676 -4.60 45.12 19.13
N TYR A 677 -5.59 45.04 20.01
CA TYR A 677 -6.30 43.81 20.35
C TYR A 677 -7.82 44.02 20.23
N ASN A 678 -8.51 43.06 19.64
CA ASN A 678 -9.96 43.03 19.48
C ASN A 678 -10.48 41.65 19.94
N ASN A 679 -11.36 41.62 20.94
CA ASN A 679 -11.86 40.38 21.57
C ASN A 679 -10.75 39.36 21.96
N ILE A 680 -9.58 39.85 22.36
CA ILE A 680 -8.45 39.02 22.80
C ILE A 680 -7.66 39.74 23.89
N GLU A 681 -7.19 39.00 24.87
CA GLU A 681 -6.28 39.48 25.91
C GLU A 681 -4.97 38.69 25.76
N VAL A 682 -3.84 39.38 25.58
CA VAL A 682 -2.55 38.73 25.26
C VAL A 682 -1.46 39.10 26.26
N THR A 683 -0.80 38.09 26.82
CA THR A 683 0.38 38.19 27.67
C THR A 683 1.62 37.76 26.90
N LYS A 684 2.61 38.63 26.79
CA LYS A 684 3.94 38.31 26.21
C LYS A 684 4.78 37.58 27.27
N GLN A 685 5.27 36.39 26.94
CA GLN A 685 6.08 35.56 27.84
C GLN A 685 7.58 35.68 27.59
N GLY A 686 7.99 36.07 26.38
CA GLY A 686 9.38 36.27 25.99
C GLY A 686 9.49 36.99 24.65
N TYR A 687 10.68 37.05 24.05
CA TYR A 687 10.77 37.42 22.63
C TYR A 687 10.01 36.37 21.81
N GLY A 688 9.14 36.84 20.91
CA GLY A 688 8.38 36.01 20.00
C GLY A 688 7.42 34.96 20.60
N ASN A 689 7.14 34.98 21.91
CA ASN A 689 6.29 33.98 22.59
C ASN A 689 5.16 34.66 23.37
N TYR A 690 3.92 34.25 23.11
CA TYR A 690 2.69 34.89 23.59
C TYR A 690 1.65 33.86 24.05
N SER A 691 0.87 34.18 25.08
CA SER A 691 -0.31 33.42 25.54
C SER A 691 -1.54 34.32 25.60
N PHE A 692 -2.72 33.77 25.30
CA PHE A 692 -3.93 34.58 25.17
C PHE A 692 -5.21 33.93 25.76
N THR A 693 -6.19 34.79 26.05
CA THR A 693 -7.59 34.46 26.36
C THR A 693 -8.54 35.23 25.43
N VAL A 694 -9.70 34.64 25.14
CA VAL A 694 -10.76 35.22 24.29
C VAL A 694 -12.01 35.46 25.16
N PRO A 695 -12.35 36.71 25.51
CA PRO A 695 -13.46 37.00 26.42
C PRO A 695 -14.84 36.56 25.91
N ASN A 696 -15.08 36.60 24.60
CA ASN A 696 -16.30 36.11 23.96
C ASN A 696 -15.96 35.09 22.87
N THR A 697 -16.06 33.79 23.17
CA THR A 697 -15.73 32.69 22.24
C THR A 697 -16.62 32.63 21.00
N SER A 698 -17.81 33.24 21.04
CA SER A 698 -18.71 33.35 19.88
C SER A 698 -18.29 34.44 18.87
N GLN A 699 -17.12 35.03 19.05
CA GLN A 699 -16.44 35.95 18.13
C GLN A 699 -14.97 35.56 18.06
N THR A 700 -14.33 35.72 16.91
CA THR A 700 -12.88 35.55 16.79
C THR A 700 -12.14 36.64 17.56
N GLY A 701 -11.02 36.29 18.18
CA GLY A 701 -10.06 37.26 18.69
C GLY A 701 -9.11 37.69 17.58
N GLU A 702 -8.77 38.98 17.50
CA GLU A 702 -7.80 39.52 16.54
C GLU A 702 -6.69 40.30 17.28
N ALA A 703 -5.44 40.07 16.90
CA ALA A 703 -4.27 40.83 17.35
C ALA A 703 -3.52 41.39 16.14
N ASP A 704 -3.34 42.70 16.07
CA ASP A 704 -2.68 43.42 14.98
C ASP A 704 -1.36 44.00 15.49
N TYR A 705 -0.25 43.47 15.00
CA TYR A 705 1.11 43.82 15.41
C TYR A 705 1.80 44.68 14.34
N SER A 706 2.13 45.92 14.68
CA SER A 706 2.96 46.82 13.87
C SER A 706 4.44 46.61 14.15
N PHE A 707 5.23 46.58 13.08
CA PHE A 707 6.68 46.63 13.09
C PHE A 707 7.13 47.82 12.23
N ALA A 708 8.10 48.57 12.74
CA ALA A 708 8.65 49.71 12.02
C ALA A 708 9.50 49.24 10.83
N GLY A 709 9.46 49.99 9.72
CA GLY A 709 10.34 49.77 8.58
C GLY A 709 11.82 50.00 8.91
N VAL A 710 12.70 49.24 8.25
CA VAL A 710 14.16 49.26 8.45
C VAL A 710 14.88 49.97 7.29
N SER A 711 16.08 50.51 7.53
CA SER A 711 16.82 51.30 6.53
C SER A 711 17.52 50.47 5.47
N GLU A 712 18.01 49.30 5.86
CA GLU A 712 18.80 48.37 5.07
C GLU A 712 18.30 46.98 5.46
N GLY A 713 17.46 46.36 4.63
CA GLY A 713 16.89 45.03 4.90
C GLY A 713 15.41 44.83 4.54
N SER A 714 15.05 43.58 4.22
CA SER A 714 13.66 43.11 4.13
C SER A 714 13.17 42.50 5.45
N LEU A 715 11.88 42.62 5.77
CA LEU A 715 11.27 42.02 6.96
C LEU A 715 10.69 40.61 6.68
N TYR A 716 10.93 39.69 7.60
CA TYR A 716 10.45 38.31 7.56
C TYR A 716 9.79 37.93 8.87
N GLY A 717 8.64 37.27 8.78
CA GLY A 717 7.87 36.82 9.93
C GLY A 717 7.90 35.30 10.07
N TYR A 718 7.82 34.81 11.30
CA TYR A 718 7.56 33.42 11.63
C TYR A 718 6.43 33.36 12.63
N VAL A 719 5.39 32.58 12.31
CA VAL A 719 4.22 32.41 13.17
C VAL A 719 4.03 30.94 13.53
N GLY A 720 3.79 30.69 14.81
CA GLY A 720 3.65 29.33 15.35
C GLY A 720 2.36 29.12 16.13
N ASN A 721 1.69 27.99 15.87
CA ASN A 721 0.33 27.76 16.31
C ASN A 721 0.21 27.18 17.73
N GLY A 722 -0.79 27.69 18.46
CA GLY A 722 -1.44 27.01 19.57
C GLY A 722 -2.78 27.68 19.89
N GLY A 723 -3.60 27.92 18.86
CA GLY A 723 -4.92 28.58 18.96
C GLY A 723 -5.19 29.66 17.91
N ILE A 724 -4.18 30.02 17.11
CA ILE A 724 -4.32 30.94 15.97
C ILE A 724 -4.79 30.14 14.73
N GLY A 725 -5.78 30.67 14.02
CA GLY A 725 -6.34 30.07 12.81
C GLY A 725 -5.70 30.65 11.55
N THR A 726 -5.65 31.98 11.44
CA THR A 726 -5.13 32.67 10.25
C THR A 726 -4.27 33.89 10.57
N ALA A 727 -3.45 34.31 9.61
CA ALA A 727 -2.83 35.62 9.57
C ALA A 727 -3.02 36.34 8.22
N SER A 728 -2.80 37.64 8.22
CA SER A 728 -2.61 38.47 7.02
C SER A 728 -1.53 39.51 7.29
N VAL A 729 -0.75 39.83 6.25
CA VAL A 729 0.45 40.66 6.32
C VAL A 729 0.33 41.80 5.31
N ASN A 730 0.42 43.04 5.81
CA ASN A 730 0.35 44.25 4.99
C ASN A 730 1.59 45.12 5.23
N CYS A 731 2.19 45.64 4.17
CA CYS A 731 3.29 46.62 4.23
C CYS A 731 2.74 47.98 3.76
N GLY A 732 2.44 48.88 4.68
CA GLY A 732 1.60 50.05 4.39
C GLY A 732 0.24 49.63 3.79
N ASP A 733 -0.12 50.24 2.65
CA ASP A 733 -1.36 49.92 1.90
C ASP A 733 -1.26 48.62 1.05
N ILE A 734 -0.09 47.98 0.96
CA ILE A 734 0.15 46.79 0.12
C ILE A 734 -0.15 45.52 0.92
N THR A 735 -1.09 44.71 0.43
CA THR A 735 -1.28 43.33 0.91
C THR A 735 -0.13 42.46 0.39
N VAL A 736 0.68 41.91 1.31
CA VAL A 736 1.78 40.98 0.99
C VAL A 736 1.28 39.54 0.98
N ASP A 737 0.52 39.14 2.02
CA ASP A 737 -0.13 37.83 2.07
C ASP A 737 -1.47 37.94 2.81
N SER A 738 -2.55 37.38 2.24
CA SER A 738 -3.88 37.42 2.84
C SER A 738 -4.41 36.01 3.13
N GLY A 739 -4.69 35.73 4.40
CA GLY A 739 -5.31 34.47 4.80
C GLY A 739 -4.32 33.31 4.89
N ILE A 740 -3.07 33.57 5.34
CA ILE A 740 -2.13 32.53 5.77
C ILE A 740 -2.87 31.60 6.75
N SER A 741 -3.13 30.35 6.35
CA SER A 741 -3.67 29.35 7.28
C SER A 741 -2.54 28.82 8.16
N ILE A 742 -2.60 29.18 9.45
CA ILE A 742 -1.66 28.73 10.49
C ILE A 742 -2.27 27.54 11.26
N GLY A 743 -3.52 27.18 10.93
CA GLY A 743 -4.40 26.32 11.72
C GLY A 743 -3.84 24.96 12.11
N ASP A 744 -2.83 24.45 11.40
CA ASP A 744 -2.21 23.14 11.67
C ASP A 744 -0.70 23.18 11.93
N TYR A 745 0.06 24.10 11.32
CA TYR A 745 1.54 24.12 11.36
C TYR A 745 2.13 25.53 11.38
N PRO A 746 3.33 25.72 11.97
CA PRO A 746 4.08 26.97 11.90
C PRO A 746 4.66 27.20 10.50
N LEU A 747 4.93 28.46 10.13
CA LEU A 747 5.65 28.80 8.89
C LEU A 747 6.32 30.19 8.93
N VAL A 748 7.40 30.33 8.17
CA VAL A 748 8.04 31.60 7.78
C VAL A 748 7.29 32.22 6.59
N PHE A 749 7.22 33.54 6.54
CA PHE A 749 6.61 34.31 5.46
C PHE A 749 7.36 35.64 5.25
N PRO A 750 7.49 36.14 4.01
CA PRO A 750 7.98 37.48 3.75
C PRO A 750 6.96 38.54 4.21
N MET A 751 7.44 39.72 4.60
CA MET A 751 6.59 40.82 5.06
C MET A 751 6.65 42.08 4.19
N GLY A 752 7.36 42.00 3.06
CA GLY A 752 7.54 43.11 2.11
C GLY A 752 8.76 43.99 2.44
N GLU A 753 9.06 44.92 1.53
CA GLU A 753 10.28 45.74 1.53
C GLU A 753 10.39 46.76 2.67
N ALA A 754 9.33 46.93 3.47
CA ALA A 754 9.35 47.55 4.81
C ALA A 754 10.26 48.80 4.96
N MET A 755 10.21 49.73 4.01
CA MET A 755 11.13 50.87 3.93
C MET A 755 10.94 51.86 5.09
N PRO A 756 11.94 52.72 5.42
CA PRO A 756 11.85 53.67 6.53
C PRO A 756 10.65 54.61 6.43
N GLY A 757 9.89 54.71 7.50
CA GLY A 757 8.65 55.51 7.55
C GLY A 757 7.40 54.78 7.02
N THR A 758 7.53 53.53 6.56
CA THR A 758 6.41 52.60 6.45
C THR A 758 6.27 51.78 7.74
N SER A 759 5.07 51.24 7.98
CA SER A 759 4.82 50.25 9.03
C SER A 759 4.27 48.96 8.42
N THR A 760 4.70 47.84 8.98
CA THR A 760 4.32 46.51 8.49
C THR A 760 3.51 45.78 9.54
N HIS A 761 2.31 45.36 9.15
CA HIS A 761 1.27 44.87 10.04
C HIS A 761 1.06 43.36 9.88
N VAL A 762 1.26 42.61 10.97
CA VAL A 762 0.90 41.19 11.07
C VAL A 762 -0.38 41.06 11.90
N LYS A 763 -1.49 40.78 11.22
CA LYS A 763 -2.81 40.57 11.84
C LYS A 763 -3.08 39.09 12.04
N LEU A 764 -3.06 38.64 13.29
CA LEU A 764 -3.39 37.27 13.69
C LEU A 764 -4.86 37.16 14.10
N ARG A 765 -5.50 36.03 13.78
CA ARG A 765 -6.87 35.69 14.19
C ARG A 765 -6.92 34.35 14.89
N THR A 766 -7.65 34.24 16.00
CA THR A 766 -7.89 32.96 16.67
C THR A 766 -8.66 32.00 15.77
N LYS A 767 -8.62 30.70 16.10
CA LYS A 767 -9.63 29.75 15.60
C LYS A 767 -11.02 30.11 16.14
N ASP A 768 -12.07 29.68 15.45
CA ASP A 768 -13.44 29.74 15.95
C ASP A 768 -13.59 28.93 17.25
N ASP A 769 -14.50 29.36 18.13
CA ASP A 769 -14.77 28.79 19.47
C ASP A 769 -13.54 28.67 20.41
N CYS A 770 -12.38 29.23 20.05
CA CYS A 770 -11.16 29.18 20.85
C CYS A 770 -11.26 30.11 22.07
N SER A 771 -11.13 29.56 23.29
CA SER A 771 -11.21 30.32 24.55
C SER A 771 -9.86 30.81 25.09
N SER A 772 -8.78 30.07 24.81
CA SER A 772 -7.42 30.43 25.18
C SER A 772 -6.40 29.66 24.35
N GLY A 773 -5.15 30.11 24.38
CA GLY A 773 -4.07 29.46 23.66
C GLY A 773 -2.70 30.09 23.89
N SER A 774 -1.73 29.70 23.08
CA SER A 774 -0.40 30.30 23.04
C SER A 774 0.19 30.20 21.64
N TYR A 775 0.92 31.21 21.19
CA TYR A 775 1.46 31.26 19.84
C TYR A 775 2.85 31.91 19.82
N LYS A 776 3.57 31.64 18.73
CA LYS A 776 4.80 32.35 18.39
C LYS A 776 4.52 33.40 17.32
N LEU A 777 5.13 34.58 17.46
CA LEU A 777 5.23 35.60 16.43
C LEU A 777 6.61 36.24 16.53
N MET A 778 7.53 35.77 15.70
CA MET A 778 8.91 36.26 15.60
C MET A 778 9.02 37.07 14.31
N VAL A 779 9.70 38.21 14.33
CA VAL A 779 9.91 39.06 13.14
C VAL A 779 11.35 39.51 13.12
N TYR A 780 12.03 39.26 12.02
CA TYR A 780 13.45 39.56 11.82
C TYR A 780 13.61 40.43 10.57
N SER A 781 14.55 41.36 10.61
CA SER A 781 15.09 41.98 9.40
C SER A 781 16.24 41.13 8.89
N MET A 782 16.33 40.94 7.58
CA MET A 782 17.56 40.43 6.96
C MET A 782 18.51 41.60 6.69
N ASP A 783 19.75 41.50 7.14
CA ASP A 783 20.84 42.40 6.76
C ASP A 783 21.31 42.02 5.35
N GLU A 784 20.98 42.85 4.36
CA GLU A 784 21.33 42.58 2.96
C GLU A 784 22.85 42.65 2.71
N GLU A 785 23.61 43.48 3.44
CA GLU A 785 25.08 43.49 3.28
C GLU A 785 25.65 42.15 3.74
N LYS A 786 25.19 41.64 4.89
CA LYS A 786 25.65 40.36 5.44
C LYS A 786 25.06 39.13 4.77
N TRP A 787 23.90 39.23 4.13
CA TRP A 787 23.48 38.18 3.21
C TRP A 787 24.35 38.15 1.96
N ASN A 788 24.63 39.30 1.36
CA ASN A 788 25.47 39.37 0.15
C ASN A 788 26.92 38.94 0.42
N GLU A 789 27.51 39.32 1.57
CA GLU A 789 28.85 38.87 1.99
C GLU A 789 28.90 37.35 2.24
N ALA A 790 27.81 36.73 2.68
CA ALA A 790 27.71 35.29 2.85
C ALA A 790 27.51 34.57 1.51
N TYR A 791 26.58 35.06 0.69
CA TYR A 791 26.30 34.53 -0.64
C TYR A 791 27.55 34.54 -1.53
N GLU A 792 28.29 35.65 -1.57
CA GLU A 792 29.49 35.74 -2.42
C GLU A 792 30.53 34.66 -2.04
N LYS A 793 30.73 34.35 -0.76
CA LYS A 793 31.63 33.27 -0.30
C LYS A 793 31.17 31.88 -0.76
N LEU A 794 29.86 31.59 -0.65
CA LEU A 794 29.31 30.30 -1.07
C LEU A 794 29.21 30.15 -2.60
N ALA A 795 29.05 31.26 -3.31
CA ALA A 795 28.91 31.31 -4.77
C ALA A 795 30.25 31.27 -5.53
N ASP A 796 31.37 31.50 -4.84
CA ASP A 796 32.75 31.50 -5.35
C ASP A 796 33.27 30.07 -5.62
N GLU A 797 32.77 29.06 -4.90
CA GLU A 797 33.25 27.67 -4.94
C GLU A 797 32.11 26.67 -5.25
N GLN A 798 31.61 26.71 -6.50
CA GLN A 798 30.42 25.97 -6.94
C GLN A 798 30.70 24.79 -7.89
N LEU A 799 29.83 23.77 -7.86
CA LEU A 799 29.88 22.60 -8.73
C LEU A 799 29.29 22.91 -10.12
N LEU A 800 30.16 23.25 -11.06
CA LEU A 800 29.81 23.49 -12.46
C LEU A 800 29.47 22.15 -13.16
N ILE A 801 28.18 21.88 -13.34
CA ILE A 801 27.68 20.63 -13.94
C ILE A 801 28.05 20.56 -15.43
N LYS A 802 28.72 19.46 -15.81
CA LYS A 802 29.09 19.11 -17.19
C LYS A 802 28.12 18.13 -17.85
N SER A 803 27.53 17.23 -17.06
CA SER A 803 26.53 16.27 -17.53
C SER A 803 25.55 15.92 -16.42
N PHE A 804 24.29 15.70 -16.82
CA PHE A 804 23.20 15.40 -15.90
C PHE A 804 22.29 14.30 -16.48
N SER A 805 21.89 13.35 -15.64
CA SER A 805 20.77 12.44 -15.84
C SER A 805 20.19 12.05 -14.47
N ASP A 806 19.01 11.40 -14.46
CA ASP A 806 18.32 10.99 -13.24
C ASP A 806 19.22 10.39 -12.14
N THR A 807 20.19 9.56 -12.53
CA THR A 807 21.03 8.79 -11.61
C THR A 807 22.52 9.08 -11.74
N LYS A 808 22.93 10.09 -12.53
CA LYS A 808 24.35 10.40 -12.72
C LYS A 808 24.57 11.87 -13.04
N ILE A 809 25.50 12.47 -12.31
CA ILE A 809 25.91 13.87 -12.48
C ILE A 809 27.44 13.89 -12.58
N THR A 810 27.99 14.70 -13.47
CA THR A 810 29.41 15.05 -13.44
C THR A 810 29.58 16.55 -13.53
N GLY A 811 30.61 17.09 -12.89
CA GLY A 811 30.94 18.51 -12.90
C GLY A 811 32.39 18.78 -12.56
N ARG A 812 32.73 20.05 -12.37
CA ARG A 812 33.99 20.49 -11.76
C ARG A 812 33.74 21.50 -10.67
N ILE A 813 34.66 21.54 -9.72
CA ILE A 813 34.70 22.53 -8.65
C ILE A 813 36.15 22.92 -8.40
N SER A 814 36.39 24.22 -8.18
CA SER A 814 37.68 24.76 -7.76
C SER A 814 37.57 25.06 -6.27
N VAL A 815 38.21 24.26 -5.44
CA VAL A 815 38.19 24.36 -3.97
C VAL A 815 39.42 25.14 -3.49
N LYS A 816 39.22 26.17 -2.65
CA LYS A 816 40.31 27.05 -2.19
C LYS A 816 40.94 26.59 -0.89
N GLU A 817 40.13 26.11 0.04
CA GLU A 817 40.55 25.56 1.33
C GLU A 817 39.79 24.25 1.60
N ASP A 818 40.41 23.31 2.34
CA ASP A 818 39.78 22.02 2.63
C ASP A 818 38.41 22.21 3.33
N GLY A 819 37.35 21.63 2.78
CA GLY A 819 35.98 21.90 3.23
C GLY A 819 35.00 20.76 2.94
N ILE A 820 33.71 21.03 3.11
CA ILE A 820 32.62 20.11 2.78
C ILE A 820 31.92 20.59 1.52
N LEU A 821 31.90 19.74 0.48
CA LEU A 821 30.96 19.91 -0.63
C LEU A 821 29.55 19.61 -0.10
N TYR A 822 28.74 20.65 0.08
CA TYR A 822 27.30 20.51 0.26
C TYR A 822 26.64 20.16 -1.08
N LEU A 823 25.61 19.32 -1.04
CA LEU A 823 24.76 19.02 -2.19
C LEU A 823 23.29 19.19 -1.82
N SER A 824 22.53 19.91 -2.64
CA SER A 824 21.06 20.07 -2.55
C SER A 824 20.37 18.77 -3.01
N ILE A 825 20.67 17.67 -2.31
CA ILE A 825 20.26 16.28 -2.60
C ILE A 825 20.04 15.59 -1.25
N PRO A 826 18.92 14.89 -1.00
CA PRO A 826 18.72 14.14 0.23
C PRO A 826 19.80 13.07 0.45
N TYR A 827 20.29 12.96 1.69
CA TYR A 827 21.17 11.88 2.08
C TYR A 827 20.44 10.53 2.00
N GLU A 828 20.90 9.66 1.11
CA GLU A 828 20.52 8.25 1.01
C GLU A 828 21.76 7.40 0.72
N ASN A 829 21.87 6.21 1.31
CA ASN A 829 22.96 5.24 1.05
C ASN A 829 23.07 4.79 -0.42
N GLY A 830 22.10 5.15 -1.27
CA GLY A 830 22.13 4.89 -2.70
C GLY A 830 22.99 5.87 -3.50
N TRP A 831 23.34 7.03 -2.94
CA TRP A 831 24.25 7.98 -3.56
C TRP A 831 25.71 7.65 -3.27
N ARG A 832 26.57 7.83 -4.27
CA ARG A 832 28.04 7.72 -4.17
C ARG A 832 28.68 8.90 -4.87
N ILE A 833 29.80 9.37 -4.33
CA ILE A 833 30.57 10.49 -4.84
C ILE A 833 31.98 10.00 -5.16
N TRP A 834 32.52 10.45 -6.30
CA TRP A 834 33.93 10.29 -6.64
C TRP A 834 34.56 11.66 -6.87
N CYS A 835 35.74 11.87 -6.30
CA CYS A 835 36.63 12.98 -6.57
C CYS A 835 37.84 12.46 -7.37
N ASP A 836 38.11 13.04 -8.54
CA ASP A 836 39.21 12.66 -9.45
C ASP A 836 39.30 11.15 -9.75
N GLY A 837 38.14 10.49 -9.75
CA GLY A 837 37.97 9.06 -10.02
C GLY A 837 38.08 8.14 -8.80
N GLN A 838 38.48 8.64 -7.63
CA GLN A 838 38.49 7.89 -6.35
C GLN A 838 37.16 8.07 -5.62
N GLU A 839 36.62 7.01 -5.02
CA GLU A 839 35.35 7.07 -4.27
C GLU A 839 35.62 7.71 -2.90
N VAL A 840 34.84 8.74 -2.53
CA VAL A 840 34.99 9.48 -1.27
C VAL A 840 33.83 9.17 -0.32
N GLU A 841 34.08 9.26 0.98
CA GLU A 841 33.05 9.01 2.00
C GLU A 841 31.98 10.10 1.99
N THR A 842 30.71 9.68 1.98
CA THR A 842 29.56 10.59 1.95
C THR A 842 29.17 11.00 3.37
N VAL A 843 29.22 12.30 3.66
CA VAL A 843 28.77 12.86 4.94
C VAL A 843 27.32 13.35 4.85
N LYS A 844 26.68 13.53 6.01
CA LYS A 844 25.31 14.03 6.13
C LYS A 844 25.30 15.46 6.66
N VAL A 845 25.09 16.42 5.78
CA VAL A 845 25.07 17.86 6.11
C VAL A 845 23.66 18.27 6.58
N LEU A 846 23.57 19.17 7.56
CA LEU A 846 22.30 19.64 8.16
C LEU A 846 21.37 18.50 8.68
N SER A 847 21.95 17.34 9.03
CA SER A 847 21.24 16.08 9.35
C SER A 847 20.28 15.55 8.28
N ALA A 848 20.37 16.02 7.03
CA ALA A 848 19.43 15.61 5.97
C ALA A 848 19.96 15.60 4.53
N MET A 849 20.96 16.42 4.21
CA MET A 849 21.49 16.56 2.86
C MET A 849 22.78 15.78 2.67
N LEU A 850 23.08 15.43 1.42
CA LEU A 850 24.30 14.76 1.01
C LEU A 850 25.49 15.73 1.01
N GLY A 851 26.69 15.23 1.28
CA GLY A 851 27.93 15.94 1.04
C GLY A 851 29.14 15.01 1.03
N ALA A 852 30.33 15.58 0.81
CA ALA A 852 31.63 14.90 0.97
C ALA A 852 32.70 15.91 1.40
N GLU A 853 33.72 15.45 2.13
CA GLU A 853 34.91 16.27 2.36
C GLU A 853 35.75 16.35 1.07
N LEU A 854 36.16 17.57 0.69
CA LEU A 854 37.09 17.81 -0.41
C LEU A 854 38.31 18.62 0.08
N PRO A 855 39.53 18.27 -0.37
CA PRO A 855 40.70 19.10 -0.14
C PRO A 855 40.71 20.33 -1.07
N ALA A 856 41.59 21.29 -0.82
CA ALA A 856 41.88 22.37 -1.75
C ALA A 856 42.46 21.86 -3.09
N GLY A 857 41.87 22.28 -4.22
CA GLY A 857 42.28 21.84 -5.55
C GLY A 857 41.22 22.00 -6.65
N GLU A 858 41.62 21.70 -7.88
CA GLU A 858 40.75 21.63 -9.07
C GLU A 858 40.27 20.19 -9.27
N HIS A 859 39.00 19.92 -9.00
CA HIS A 859 38.47 18.56 -8.87
C HIS A 859 37.37 18.23 -9.89
N GLU A 860 37.44 17.03 -10.48
CA GLU A 860 36.37 16.46 -11.29
C GLU A 860 35.47 15.56 -10.43
N ILE A 861 34.29 16.10 -10.09
CA ILE A 861 33.31 15.42 -9.25
C ILE A 861 32.35 14.60 -10.10
N ARG A 862 32.11 13.36 -9.69
CA ARG A 862 31.07 12.48 -10.24
C ARG A 862 30.17 11.99 -9.12
N LEU A 863 28.86 12.08 -9.33
CA LEU A 863 27.84 11.46 -8.49
C LEU A 863 27.15 10.35 -9.28
N GLU A 864 26.92 9.20 -8.65
CA GLU A 864 26.08 8.14 -9.21
C GLU A 864 25.10 7.62 -8.14
N TYR A 865 23.87 7.34 -8.55
CA TYR A 865 22.82 6.79 -7.69
C TYR A 865 22.47 5.36 -8.09
N THR A 866 22.28 4.49 -7.11
CA THR A 866 21.62 3.19 -7.26
C THR A 866 20.86 2.88 -5.97
N PRO A 867 19.54 2.59 -6.00
CA PRO A 867 18.75 2.35 -4.80
C PRO A 867 19.37 1.26 -3.92
N GLU A 868 19.41 1.47 -2.60
CA GLU A 868 19.98 0.49 -1.68
C GLU A 868 19.28 -0.87 -1.84
N GLY A 869 20.06 -1.95 -1.85
CA GLY A 869 19.56 -3.30 -2.09
C GLY A 869 19.15 -3.62 -3.54
N PHE A 870 19.13 -2.67 -4.49
CA PHE A 870 18.73 -2.93 -5.87
C PHE A 870 19.57 -4.03 -6.53
N VAL A 871 20.91 -3.88 -6.53
CA VAL A 871 21.84 -4.84 -7.16
C VAL A 871 21.67 -6.24 -6.57
N LEU A 872 21.61 -6.34 -5.23
CA LEU A 872 21.36 -7.59 -4.52
C LEU A 872 19.99 -8.19 -4.89
N GLY A 873 18.95 -7.36 -4.93
CA GLY A 873 17.60 -7.74 -5.32
C GLY A 873 17.54 -8.28 -6.74
N THR A 874 18.17 -7.62 -7.70
CA THR A 874 18.23 -8.06 -9.10
C THR A 874 18.96 -9.40 -9.23
N VAL A 875 20.08 -9.60 -8.52
CA VAL A 875 20.79 -10.89 -8.49
C VAL A 875 19.90 -11.98 -7.88
N VAL A 876 19.25 -11.73 -6.74
CA VAL A 876 18.32 -12.68 -6.09
C VAL A 876 17.14 -13.01 -7.01
N SER A 877 16.53 -12.02 -7.66
CA SER A 877 15.42 -12.23 -8.59
C SER A 877 15.82 -12.99 -9.84
N ALA A 878 17.00 -12.72 -10.41
CA ALA A 878 17.53 -13.50 -11.52
C ALA A 878 17.77 -14.97 -11.13
N VAL A 879 18.42 -15.24 -10.00
CA VAL A 879 18.66 -16.60 -9.48
C VAL A 879 17.34 -17.33 -9.19
N MET A 880 16.37 -16.66 -8.57
CA MET A 880 15.08 -17.26 -8.21
C MET A 880 14.19 -17.50 -9.44
N LEU A 881 14.26 -16.64 -10.46
CA LEU A 881 13.61 -16.86 -11.76
C LEU A 881 14.23 -18.04 -12.52
N LEU A 882 15.57 -18.14 -12.55
CA LEU A 882 16.28 -19.28 -13.15
C LEU A 882 15.94 -20.59 -12.43
N LEU A 883 15.89 -20.58 -11.10
CA LEU A 883 15.48 -21.73 -10.29
C LEU A 883 14.01 -22.12 -10.54
N PHE A 884 13.11 -21.13 -10.67
CA PHE A 884 11.71 -21.35 -11.06
C PHE A 884 11.60 -22.03 -12.43
N ILE A 885 12.34 -21.55 -13.43
CA ILE A 885 12.38 -22.11 -14.79
C ILE A 885 12.94 -23.53 -14.77
N LEU A 886 14.05 -23.78 -14.07
CA LEU A 886 14.66 -25.09 -13.91
C LEU A 886 13.68 -26.09 -13.27
N LEU A 887 13.02 -25.72 -12.18
CA LEU A 887 12.00 -26.53 -11.52
C LEU A 887 10.78 -26.78 -12.42
N CYS A 888 10.41 -25.83 -13.30
CA CYS A 888 9.37 -26.02 -14.30
C CYS A 888 9.77 -27.01 -15.40
N ILE A 889 11.04 -27.02 -15.82
CA ILE A 889 11.61 -27.98 -16.78
C ILE A 889 11.67 -29.38 -16.15
N ILE A 890 12.12 -29.50 -14.89
CA ILE A 890 12.19 -30.78 -14.16
C ILE A 890 10.80 -31.38 -13.98
N ASP A 891 9.80 -30.60 -13.57
CA ASP A 891 8.40 -31.05 -13.49
C ASP A 891 7.86 -31.51 -14.86
N ARG A 892 8.20 -30.82 -15.96
CA ARG A 892 7.81 -31.23 -17.33
C ARG A 892 8.51 -32.53 -17.78
N ARG A 893 9.79 -32.70 -17.47
CA ARG A 893 10.56 -33.93 -17.77
C ARG A 893 10.04 -35.13 -16.97
N ARG A 894 9.77 -34.96 -15.67
CA ARG A 894 9.22 -36.01 -14.80
C ARG A 894 7.82 -36.46 -15.23
N ARG A 895 6.96 -35.54 -15.67
CA ARG A 895 5.65 -35.87 -16.27
C ARG A 895 5.82 -36.71 -17.54
N LYS A 896 6.62 -36.25 -18.50
CA LYS A 896 6.89 -37.01 -19.74
C LYS A 896 7.48 -38.40 -19.51
N ALA A 897 8.32 -38.56 -18.48
CA ALA A 897 8.84 -39.87 -18.10
C ALA A 897 7.75 -40.78 -17.52
N ALA A 898 6.91 -40.26 -16.61
CA ALA A 898 5.79 -41.03 -16.06
C ALA A 898 4.73 -41.37 -17.12
N GLU A 899 4.45 -40.44 -18.05
CA GLU A 899 3.60 -40.66 -19.22
C GLU A 899 4.17 -41.79 -20.09
N LYS A 900 5.45 -41.71 -20.49
CA LYS A 900 6.10 -42.77 -21.29
C LYS A 900 6.14 -44.13 -20.60
N ASN A 901 6.37 -44.17 -19.28
CA ASN A 901 6.41 -45.43 -18.52
C ASN A 901 5.02 -46.08 -18.44
N ALA A 902 3.96 -45.30 -18.25
CA ALA A 902 2.58 -45.81 -18.30
C ALA A 902 2.19 -46.29 -19.71
N ASP A 903 2.67 -45.60 -20.76
CA ASP A 903 2.50 -46.04 -22.16
C ASP A 903 3.28 -47.34 -22.48
N SER A 904 4.34 -47.68 -21.73
CA SER A 904 5.03 -48.99 -21.85
C SER A 904 4.41 -50.08 -20.99
N GLU A 905 4.01 -49.79 -19.75
CA GLU A 905 3.31 -50.75 -18.85
C GLU A 905 1.93 -51.16 -19.39
N SER A 906 1.38 -50.40 -20.35
CA SER A 906 0.13 -50.74 -21.06
C SER A 906 0.35 -51.31 -22.48
N ALA A 907 1.60 -51.61 -22.86
CA ALA A 907 1.97 -52.16 -24.15
C ALA A 907 2.52 -53.60 -24.11
N GLU A 908 2.70 -54.18 -22.93
CA GLU A 908 3.02 -55.61 -22.76
C GLU A 908 1.71 -56.44 -22.76
N PRO A 909 1.50 -57.35 -23.73
CA PRO A 909 0.34 -58.23 -23.74
C PRO A 909 0.56 -59.46 -22.85
N GLU A 910 -0.48 -59.91 -22.16
CA GLU A 910 -0.47 -61.15 -21.38
C GLU A 910 0.00 -62.34 -22.23
N LYS A 911 1.08 -62.99 -21.77
CA LYS A 911 1.54 -64.32 -22.17
C LYS A 911 2.11 -65.02 -20.95
N GLU A 912 2.01 -66.35 -20.97
CA GLU A 912 2.25 -67.28 -19.85
C GLU A 912 1.17 -67.11 -18.74
N GLU A 913 0.43 -68.15 -18.32
CA GLU A 913 0.47 -69.58 -18.66
C GLU A 913 -0.91 -70.26 -18.48
N ILE A 914 -1.24 -71.25 -19.32
CA ILE A 914 -2.32 -72.24 -19.08
C ILE A 914 -1.86 -73.60 -19.65
N GLN A 915 -1.15 -74.39 -18.84
CA GLN A 915 -0.87 -75.83 -18.96
C GLN A 915 0.16 -76.19 -17.85
N GLU A 916 0.13 -77.30 -17.12
CA GLU A 916 -0.76 -78.49 -17.11
C GLU A 916 -1.21 -78.84 -15.67
N GLU A 917 -2.25 -79.65 -15.53
CA GLU A 917 -2.58 -80.37 -14.29
C GLU A 917 -2.79 -81.86 -14.60
N THR A 918 -1.81 -82.71 -14.27
CA THR A 918 -2.02 -84.18 -14.23
C THR A 918 -1.01 -84.89 -13.33
N ASP A 919 -1.55 -85.70 -12.41
CA ASP A 919 -1.05 -87.01 -11.97
C ASP A 919 0.30 -87.20 -11.23
N LYS A 920 0.13 -87.61 -9.96
CA LYS A 920 0.78 -88.75 -9.23
C LYS A 920 1.94 -88.51 -8.25
N ASP A 921 1.57 -88.75 -6.98
CA ASP A 921 2.08 -89.77 -6.05
C ASP A 921 3.59 -89.88 -5.70
N ALA A 922 3.83 -90.03 -4.39
CA ALA A 922 4.97 -90.71 -3.73
C ALA A 922 6.37 -90.05 -3.84
N ASP A 923 7.27 -90.12 -2.84
CA ASP A 923 7.16 -90.40 -1.39
C ASP A 923 8.38 -89.76 -0.67
N ASP A 924 8.66 -90.16 0.59
CA ASP A 924 9.95 -90.14 1.32
C ASP A 924 11.13 -89.28 0.78
N SER A 925 11.65 -88.26 1.46
CA SER A 925 12.28 -88.17 2.81
C SER A 925 13.80 -88.44 2.87
N ALA A 926 14.46 -87.66 3.74
CA ALA A 926 15.73 -87.88 4.46
C ALA A 926 17.02 -88.37 3.76
N GLY A 927 18.02 -87.47 3.70
CA GLY A 927 19.47 -87.79 3.75
C GLY A 927 20.12 -88.26 2.44
N GLY A 928 21.45 -88.29 2.32
CA GLY A 928 22.53 -87.82 3.20
C GLY A 928 23.86 -87.83 2.42
N GLU A 929 24.71 -86.80 2.54
CA GLU A 929 25.89 -86.76 3.43
C GLU A 929 27.19 -87.20 2.70
N LYS A 930 28.34 -86.67 3.15
CA LYS A 930 29.74 -87.01 2.78
C LYS A 930 30.25 -86.43 1.44
N THR A 931 31.34 -85.64 1.33
CA THR A 931 32.65 -85.40 2.03
C THR A 931 33.85 -86.00 1.28
N GLU A 932 35.05 -85.48 1.61
CA GLU A 932 36.39 -85.90 1.18
C GLU A 932 36.85 -85.48 -0.24
N GLU A 933 38.14 -85.23 -0.51
CA GLU A 933 39.13 -84.37 0.19
C GLU A 933 40.42 -84.22 -0.65
N SER A 934 41.07 -83.04 -0.57
CA SER A 934 42.50 -82.74 -0.87
C SER A 934 42.65 -81.20 -0.92
N GLU A 935 43.34 -80.55 0.03
CA GLU A 935 44.80 -80.27 0.03
C GLU A 935 45.21 -79.21 -1.03
N ASP A 936 45.97 -78.14 -0.73
CA ASP A 936 46.85 -77.92 0.43
C ASP A 936 47.18 -76.42 0.72
N MET A 937 47.55 -76.08 1.98
CA MET A 937 48.29 -74.88 2.49
C MET A 937 47.89 -73.43 2.06
N ASP A 938 47.82 -72.36 2.87
CA ASP A 938 47.98 -72.00 4.31
C ASP A 938 47.53 -70.49 4.46
N GLY A 939 47.37 -69.77 5.59
CA GLY A 939 47.59 -70.02 7.02
C GLY A 939 47.05 -68.92 7.99
N VAL A 940 46.05 -69.32 8.80
CA VAL A 940 45.81 -69.17 10.27
C VAL A 940 46.82 -68.36 11.15
N PRO A 941 46.46 -67.75 12.33
CA PRO A 941 45.19 -67.64 13.09
C PRO A 941 44.72 -66.16 13.34
N GLY A 942 43.61 -65.84 14.04
CA GLY A 942 42.52 -66.65 14.62
C GLY A 942 41.72 -65.89 15.72
N ASP A 943 40.48 -66.34 16.01
CA ASP A 943 39.65 -66.18 17.24
C ASP A 943 39.26 -64.75 17.73
N GLU A 944 38.15 -64.49 18.46
CA GLU A 944 36.96 -65.27 18.88
C GLU A 944 35.78 -64.29 19.17
N VAL A 945 34.52 -64.77 19.29
CA VAL A 945 33.37 -63.96 19.81
C VAL A 945 32.36 -64.81 20.61
N PRO A 946 32.15 -64.53 21.91
CA PRO A 946 30.81 -64.76 22.48
C PRO A 946 30.33 -63.82 23.64
N ARG A 947 28.99 -63.70 23.72
CA ARG A 947 28.13 -63.47 24.93
C ARG A 947 27.90 -62.06 25.52
N VAL A 948 26.77 -61.99 26.22
CA VAL A 948 26.16 -60.87 26.97
C VAL A 948 26.43 -61.05 28.47
N PRO A 949 26.30 -60.01 29.32
CA PRO A 949 25.17 -60.01 30.26
C PRO A 949 24.51 -58.63 30.49
N GLU A 950 23.50 -58.60 31.36
CA GLU A 950 22.62 -57.45 31.65
C GLU A 950 23.12 -56.55 32.82
N THR A 951 22.22 -55.66 33.28
CA THR A 951 22.07 -55.12 34.65
C THR A 951 22.91 -53.93 35.17
N GLU A 952 22.16 -52.83 35.41
CA GLU A 952 22.05 -52.06 36.68
C GLU A 952 22.97 -50.87 37.10
N GLN A 953 22.25 -49.77 37.41
CA GLN A 953 22.31 -48.83 38.56
C GLN A 953 23.53 -47.92 38.89
N ARG A 954 23.18 -46.61 38.98
CA ARG A 954 23.59 -45.50 39.88
C ARG A 954 24.33 -45.87 41.20
N PRO A 955 25.17 -44.99 41.81
CA PRO A 955 24.95 -43.55 42.17
C PRO A 955 25.91 -42.56 41.47
N GLY A 956 25.93 -41.22 41.65
CA GLY A 956 25.69 -40.31 42.81
C GLY A 956 27.05 -39.91 43.45
N SER A 957 27.35 -38.68 43.90
CA SER A 957 26.61 -37.41 44.06
C SER A 957 27.57 -36.21 44.21
N THR A 958 27.05 -34.95 44.30
CA THR A 958 27.63 -33.75 44.96
C THR A 958 29.00 -33.19 44.48
N GLY A 959 29.28 -31.87 44.46
CA GLY A 959 28.47 -30.67 44.74
C GLY A 959 29.36 -29.42 44.98
N ASP A 960 28.78 -28.21 44.89
CA ASP A 960 29.32 -26.89 45.34
C ASP A 960 30.63 -26.35 44.67
N THR A 961 30.96 -25.04 44.68
CA THR A 961 30.26 -23.81 45.13
C THR A 961 30.66 -22.56 44.31
N GLY A 962 29.75 -21.59 44.15
CA GLY A 962 30.04 -20.14 44.06
C GLY A 962 30.63 -19.53 42.77
N GLY A 963 30.36 -18.26 42.43
CA GLY A 963 29.38 -17.34 43.04
C GLY A 963 29.45 -15.88 42.53
N GLU A 964 28.28 -15.33 42.23
CA GLU A 964 27.86 -13.90 42.27
C GLU A 964 28.54 -12.84 41.36
N GLY A 965 27.77 -11.77 41.08
CA GLY A 965 28.11 -10.67 40.15
C GLY A 965 26.87 -10.17 39.39
N VAL A 966 26.14 -9.21 39.95
CA VAL A 966 24.82 -8.71 39.47
C VAL A 966 24.80 -7.17 39.56
N GLU A 967 23.89 -6.53 38.81
CA GLU A 967 23.62 -5.07 38.71
C GLU A 967 24.72 -4.23 38.01
N GLY A 968 24.37 -3.18 37.26
CA GLY A 968 23.02 -2.70 36.90
C GLY A 968 23.04 -1.48 35.95
N THR A 969 21.85 -1.12 35.44
CA THR A 969 21.41 0.18 34.89
C THR A 969 22.44 1.13 34.24
N GLU A 970 22.28 1.41 32.95
CA GLU A 970 21.38 2.48 32.46
C GLU A 970 20.65 2.03 31.19
#